data_AF-A0A1B9L184-F1
#
_entry.id   AF-A0A1B9L184-F1
#
_cell.length_a   1.000
_cell.length_b   1.000
_cell.length_c   1.000
_cell.angle_alpha   90.00
_cell.angle_beta   90.00
_cell.angle_gamma   90.00
#
_symmetry.space_group_name_H-M   'P 1'
#
loop_
_entity.id
_entity.type
_entity.pdbx_description
1 polymer ?
#
loop_
_entity_poly.entity_id
_entity_poly.type
_entity_poly.pdbx_seq_one_letter_code
_entity_poly.pdbx_strand_id
1 'polypeptide(L)'
;MALTPIKKWKYPVVVNEKQPISTNAYYTALMSASRGFYPVSINKQLHGGIHFDETVLEKLGDTKERKVHCLASGEVIAYRVNDHYQKVDYGEKVGFFSTGFVLVRHLLEMERVEEAAEAESNTPTDNNTTQTSATTTEATESSNATTNPATDTSTPSNEASTAETAETKKEKQPGHRLYFYSLYMHLADTQYYDDNPKEPAPAFWEQDIYRVRVGHKDLDYVAGLNIRKTADSSKRTNILAVLQAGTKVNLNLDLHEQDYKWYAVSSLVEGYCSIPELTPYDYKGNKIIGWIYNDTKKQLTDPIVEITGTDSKLVKSKGLRVRDKDKNIISMLPDGTQIKIAGTKAPKNYVELVEVIRDGSPTIPLPAGKKYVYFDCLENIIRGKKYNEVVVLDEPFPIEAGDLVGHIGHNQDKAIDKKKDKEGNYIDIETLPLAQGMKGSEFQPNLHVECFTCEDLPKYIAQTQAEASKIADEAKTLLAISKGAKILTRPSLADTTVGTPLKGSKIKVLSKETNINWLQIEIKTSATDTKTLWIENTKERAKKANANNEIELASDTEAWSKHPLQASQLTSSNYNIGTPLLLDMSDNNVKTRQHRAVDEQDTLWIYIEKALDDKNITISSGWLSTESEGVKKVSCWDWFDFKQIKENASLKDIYLSAKKTLSRNKDNASLEQYTPTIKETLTILDKQYNSSDQKYAKIDINSFNGIINKPILASSLGRLLIHYESEWHGKLDSEGKLPKWEALNSEMTENANNILDYLTEGDEAKLDAYINTLETSKQQSEKKGFEALSRKIERFPEDYKSNPQEKLSKEQLEIYTQIQKLEQKVMAWDKTKEKIKKMLWWDDVAKGLAKLNQPKNTPPENGETANTTTTPTDSAPPATLSADGRAWFIHPVAMVGYFNEKINLIRNYTLENAELALRAIYAKYGKDMAIIIERMYRSETAHFKSLQYKKTGTGGMESFGSPPYYGWDKEFFLLNPNYTPIGTTYLFENVGLSKQGGNVQIKDRPKEFIIFPSVLAAMEYLVFYINKYNGNYARWHSTNSVVQETYKNILNKIIPRIVNKIEEENAKKN
;
A
#
# COMPACT_ATOMS: atom_id res chain seq x y z
N MET A 1 -19.17 -10.71 -2.01
CA MET A 1 -18.60 -11.82 -2.84
C MET A 1 -17.57 -12.58 -1.99
N ALA A 2 -17.05 -13.73 -2.43
CA ALA A 2 -15.92 -14.36 -1.72
C ALA A 2 -14.61 -13.61 -2.05
N LEU A 3 -13.83 -13.23 -1.02
CA LEU A 3 -12.55 -12.56 -1.20
C LEU A 3 -11.55 -13.52 -1.87
N THR A 4 -11.00 -13.15 -3.02
CA THR A 4 -10.08 -14.01 -3.78
C THR A 4 -8.64 -13.89 -3.28
N PRO A 5 -7.84 -14.98 -3.30
CA PRO A 5 -6.41 -14.92 -3.04
C PRO A 5 -5.69 -13.88 -3.92
N ILE A 6 -4.75 -13.16 -3.31
CA ILE A 6 -3.92 -12.18 -4.02
C ILE A 6 -3.09 -12.87 -5.09
N LYS A 7 -3.22 -12.36 -6.32
CA LYS A 7 -2.37 -12.71 -7.46
C LYS A 7 -1.34 -11.60 -7.71
N LYS A 8 -1.79 -10.34 -7.74
CA LYS A 8 -0.95 -9.19 -8.11
C LYS A 8 -0.63 -8.28 -6.92
N TRP A 9 0.55 -7.66 -6.99
CA TRP A 9 1.03 -6.64 -6.06
C TRP A 9 1.53 -5.42 -6.84
N LYS A 10 1.25 -4.21 -6.35
CA LYS A 10 1.78 -2.93 -6.88
C LYS A 10 2.28 -2.08 -5.71
N TYR A 11 3.26 -1.22 -5.95
CA TYR A 11 3.67 -0.23 -4.95
C TYR A 11 2.59 0.85 -4.80
N PRO A 12 2.35 1.39 -3.58
CA PRO A 12 1.28 2.35 -3.35
C PRO A 12 1.51 3.69 -4.05
N VAL A 13 2.78 4.10 -4.24
CA VAL A 13 3.16 5.29 -4.99
C VAL A 13 4.04 4.84 -6.17
N VAL A 14 3.72 5.29 -7.39
CA VAL A 14 4.44 4.93 -8.62
C VAL A 14 4.65 6.18 -9.48
N VAL A 15 5.87 6.73 -9.46
CA VAL A 15 6.20 7.99 -10.15
C VAL A 15 6.58 7.83 -11.63
N ASN A 16 6.80 6.60 -12.11
CA ASN A 16 7.18 6.34 -13.50
C ASN A 16 6.69 4.95 -13.95
N GLU A 17 5.50 4.90 -14.56
CA GLU A 17 4.92 3.64 -15.05
C GLU A 17 5.73 3.00 -16.20
N LYS A 18 6.62 3.74 -16.87
CA LYS A 18 7.43 3.24 -17.99
C LYS A 18 8.75 2.59 -17.57
N GLN A 19 9.24 2.86 -16.36
CA GLN A 19 10.46 2.25 -15.82
C GLN A 19 10.20 1.73 -14.40
N PRO A 20 10.07 0.40 -14.20
CA PRO A 20 9.80 -0.16 -12.88
C PRO A 20 10.99 0.06 -11.95
N ILE A 21 10.75 0.76 -10.85
CA ILE A 21 11.69 0.98 -9.75
C ILE A 21 11.87 -0.35 -8.97
N SER A 22 13.11 -0.68 -8.59
CA SER A 22 13.41 -1.90 -7.83
C SER A 22 13.03 -1.80 -6.36
N THR A 23 12.78 -2.92 -5.69
CA THR A 23 12.49 -2.98 -4.24
C THR A 23 13.57 -2.29 -3.42
N ASN A 24 14.83 -2.46 -3.80
CA ASN A 24 15.97 -1.80 -3.15
C ASN A 24 15.92 -0.27 -3.29
N ALA A 25 15.50 0.26 -4.44
CA ALA A 25 15.33 1.70 -4.61
C ALA A 25 14.18 2.26 -3.75
N TYR A 26 13.09 1.51 -3.56
CA TYR A 26 12.06 1.88 -2.57
C TYR A 26 12.62 1.87 -1.14
N TYR A 27 13.37 0.84 -0.72
CA TYR A 27 14.02 0.83 0.59
C TYR A 27 14.96 2.02 0.79
N THR A 28 15.82 2.31 -0.20
CA THR A 28 16.74 3.45 -0.19
C THR A 28 15.99 4.79 -0.12
N ALA A 29 14.87 4.95 -0.84
CA ALA A 29 14.03 6.14 -0.78
C ALA A 29 13.37 6.31 0.59
N LEU A 30 12.75 5.24 1.13
CA LEU A 30 12.09 5.24 2.44
C LEU A 30 13.07 5.53 3.59
N MET A 31 14.32 5.09 3.50
CA MET A 31 15.35 5.46 4.47
C MET A 31 15.79 6.94 4.40
N SER A 32 15.25 7.72 3.46
CA SER A 32 15.40 9.19 3.41
C SER A 32 14.15 9.97 3.88
N ALA A 33 13.13 9.27 4.38
CA ALA A 33 11.97 9.90 4.99
C ALA A 33 12.39 10.81 6.17
N SER A 34 11.74 11.95 6.29
CA SER A 34 12.12 12.96 7.29
C SER A 34 11.69 12.62 8.71
N ARG A 35 10.69 11.73 8.89
CA ARG A 35 9.99 11.52 10.18
C ARG A 35 9.52 10.09 10.48
N GLY A 36 9.20 9.26 9.48
CA GLY A 36 8.60 7.94 9.68
C GLY A 36 9.48 6.80 9.17
N PHE A 37 9.97 5.96 10.07
CA PHE A 37 10.77 4.76 9.75
C PHE A 37 10.12 3.52 10.34
N TYR A 38 10.12 2.41 9.60
CA TYR A 38 9.74 1.12 10.16
C TYR A 38 10.93 0.48 10.91
N PRO A 39 10.74 -0.08 12.12
CA PRO A 39 9.52 -0.16 12.90
C PRO A 39 9.43 0.88 14.05
N VAL A 40 10.29 1.91 14.05
CA VAL A 40 10.43 2.89 15.15
C VAL A 40 10.60 4.29 14.56
N SER A 41 9.71 5.22 14.95
CA SER A 41 9.79 6.61 14.51
C SER A 41 10.81 7.42 15.32
N ILE A 42 11.28 8.53 14.75
CA ILE A 42 12.16 9.50 15.45
C ILE A 42 11.46 10.22 16.60
N ASN A 43 10.12 10.14 16.64
CA ASN A 43 9.29 10.57 17.77
C ASN A 43 9.37 9.59 18.96
N LYS A 44 10.24 8.56 18.87
CA LYS A 44 10.57 7.58 19.93
C LYS A 44 9.39 6.66 20.25
N GLN A 45 8.65 6.27 19.23
CA GLN A 45 7.47 5.41 19.33
C GLN A 45 7.61 4.25 18.34
N LEU A 46 6.91 3.15 18.59
CA LEU A 46 6.69 2.15 17.53
C LEU A 46 5.97 2.81 16.36
N HIS A 47 6.21 2.28 15.17
CA HIS A 47 5.68 2.81 13.93
C HIS A 47 5.49 1.67 12.94
N GLY A 48 4.23 1.30 12.69
CA GLY A 48 3.84 0.08 11.98
C GLY A 48 3.94 0.19 10.46
N GLY A 49 4.20 1.39 9.97
CA GLY A 49 4.18 1.71 8.55
C GLY A 49 5.42 2.41 8.02
N ILE A 50 5.24 2.98 6.83
CA ILE A 50 6.24 3.70 6.05
C ILE A 50 5.64 5.02 5.59
N HIS A 51 6.48 6.07 5.49
CA HIS A 51 6.05 7.38 5.02
C HIS A 51 6.51 7.63 3.58
N PHE A 52 5.64 8.21 2.77
CA PHE A 52 5.98 8.87 1.52
C PHE A 52 5.77 10.38 1.72
N ASP A 53 6.85 11.06 2.12
CA ASP A 53 6.91 12.51 2.22
C ASP A 53 7.69 13.11 1.04
N GLU A 54 7.88 14.43 1.02
CA GLU A 54 8.54 15.14 -0.07
C GLU A 54 9.96 14.61 -0.40
N THR A 55 10.75 14.20 0.61
CA THR A 55 12.10 13.65 0.38
C THR A 55 12.06 12.24 -0.20
N VAL A 56 11.12 11.39 0.24
CA VAL A 56 10.90 10.07 -0.38
C VAL A 56 10.45 10.22 -1.84
N LEU A 57 9.51 11.13 -2.11
CA LEU A 57 9.01 11.40 -3.46
C LEU A 57 10.12 11.93 -4.39
N GLU A 58 11.00 12.81 -3.89
CA GLU A 58 12.20 13.27 -4.60
C GLU A 58 13.14 12.10 -4.94
N LYS A 59 13.38 11.16 -4.00
CA LYS A 59 14.23 9.97 -4.25
C LYS A 59 13.62 8.97 -5.22
N LEU A 60 12.29 8.87 -5.28
CA LEU A 60 11.62 8.04 -6.27
C LEU A 60 11.66 8.68 -7.67
N GLY A 61 11.59 10.02 -7.74
CA GLY A 61 11.82 10.79 -8.97
C GLY A 61 10.73 11.78 -9.38
N ASP A 62 9.65 11.95 -8.59
CA ASP A 62 8.64 12.99 -8.82
C ASP A 62 8.03 13.49 -7.51
N THR A 63 8.35 14.73 -7.12
CA THR A 63 7.78 15.41 -5.94
C THR A 63 6.33 15.86 -6.13
N LYS A 64 5.79 15.79 -7.35
CA LYS A 64 4.40 16.14 -7.70
C LYS A 64 3.48 14.93 -7.80
N GLU A 65 3.99 13.71 -7.73
CA GLU A 65 3.12 12.53 -7.68
C GLU A 65 2.22 12.59 -6.45
N ARG A 66 0.93 12.30 -6.65
CA ARG A 66 -0.10 12.32 -5.60
C ARG A 66 -0.95 11.07 -5.59
N LYS A 67 -0.95 10.23 -6.63
CA LYS A 67 -1.84 9.05 -6.71
C LYS A 67 -1.39 7.96 -5.76
N VAL A 68 -2.33 7.50 -4.94
CA VAL A 68 -2.15 6.38 -4.02
C VAL A 68 -2.93 5.20 -4.55
N HIS A 69 -2.24 4.08 -4.74
CA HIS A 69 -2.76 2.87 -5.35
C HIS A 69 -2.87 1.74 -4.34
N CYS A 70 -3.85 0.85 -4.55
CA CYS A 70 -4.01 -0.34 -3.73
C CYS A 70 -2.83 -1.30 -3.93
N LEU A 71 -2.26 -1.76 -2.82
CA LEU A 71 -1.03 -2.55 -2.78
C LEU A 71 -1.20 -3.98 -3.33
N ALA A 72 -2.41 -4.55 -3.17
CA ALA A 72 -2.79 -5.87 -3.64
C ALA A 72 -4.31 -5.94 -3.86
N SER A 73 -4.82 -6.92 -4.63
CA SER A 73 -6.26 -7.11 -4.79
C SER A 73 -6.93 -7.47 -3.45
N GLY A 74 -8.17 -7.06 -3.24
CA GLY A 74 -8.85 -7.19 -1.95
C GLY A 74 -10.25 -6.56 -1.92
N GLU A 75 -10.69 -6.16 -0.73
CA GLU A 75 -11.95 -5.47 -0.49
C GLU A 75 -11.74 -4.25 0.42
N VAL A 76 -12.22 -3.07 0.02
CA VAL A 76 -12.29 -1.89 0.90
C VAL A 76 -13.37 -2.14 1.93
N ILE A 77 -13.04 -2.03 3.21
CA ILE A 77 -14.00 -2.28 4.32
C ILE A 77 -14.36 -1.00 5.07
N ALA A 78 -13.45 -0.04 5.13
CA ALA A 78 -13.68 1.22 5.82
C ALA A 78 -12.83 2.35 5.23
N TYR A 79 -13.33 3.58 5.36
CA TYR A 79 -12.59 4.79 5.01
C TYR A 79 -13.05 6.00 5.85
N ARG A 80 -12.26 7.07 5.85
CA ARG A 80 -12.66 8.41 6.32
C ARG A 80 -12.22 9.41 5.25
N VAL A 81 -13.12 10.30 4.82
CA VAL A 81 -12.78 11.40 3.90
C VAL A 81 -12.82 12.70 4.69
N ASN A 82 -11.80 13.55 4.56
CA ASN A 82 -11.89 14.89 5.11
C ASN A 82 -12.73 15.78 4.20
N ASP A 83 -13.60 16.58 4.79
CA ASP A 83 -14.17 17.76 4.12
C ASP A 83 -13.02 18.70 3.75
N HIS A 84 -12.42 19.29 4.78
CA HIS A 84 -11.16 20.00 4.77
C HIS A 84 -10.20 19.33 5.76
N TYR A 85 -8.88 19.49 5.56
CA TYR A 85 -7.89 19.08 6.56
C TYR A 85 -8.25 19.61 7.96
N GLN A 86 -8.17 18.72 8.94
CA GLN A 86 -8.47 19.03 10.34
C GLN A 86 -7.45 20.02 10.90
N LYS A 87 -7.90 20.88 11.81
CA LYS A 87 -7.09 21.91 12.45
C LYS A 87 -6.96 21.71 13.97
N VAL A 88 -5.84 22.16 14.51
CA VAL A 88 -5.55 22.30 15.94
C VAL A 88 -4.91 23.68 16.17
N ASP A 89 -5.41 24.40 17.16
CA ASP A 89 -4.98 25.78 17.48
C ASP A 89 -3.89 25.80 18.56
N TYR A 90 -2.75 26.42 18.24
CA TYR A 90 -1.59 26.61 19.12
C TYR A 90 -1.45 28.07 19.60
N GLY A 91 -2.54 28.83 19.63
CA GLY A 91 -2.57 30.23 20.07
C GLY A 91 -2.18 31.18 18.94
N GLU A 92 -0.88 31.35 18.68
CA GLU A 92 -0.39 32.20 17.58
C GLU A 92 -0.36 31.46 16.22
N LYS A 93 -0.54 30.13 16.22
CA LYS A 93 -0.33 29.27 15.04
C LYS A 93 -1.42 28.20 14.88
N VAL A 94 -1.57 27.66 13.66
CA VAL A 94 -2.56 26.63 13.30
C VAL A 94 -1.86 25.40 12.72
N GLY A 95 -2.03 24.23 13.33
CA GLY A 95 -1.60 22.97 12.73
C GLY A 95 -2.73 22.37 11.91
N PHE A 96 -2.50 22.11 10.62
CA PHE A 96 -3.42 21.40 9.74
C PHE A 96 -2.93 19.96 9.49
N PHE A 97 -3.84 19.02 9.32
CA PHE A 97 -3.52 17.61 9.06
C PHE A 97 -4.71 16.84 8.51
N SER A 98 -4.42 15.81 7.72
CA SER A 98 -5.39 14.82 7.29
C SER A 98 -5.61 13.76 8.36
N THR A 99 -6.88 13.47 8.63
CA THR A 99 -7.35 12.27 9.32
C THR A 99 -7.96 11.27 8.35
N GLY A 100 -7.99 11.59 7.06
CA GLY A 100 -8.56 10.77 6.00
C GLY A 100 -7.74 9.51 5.74
N PHE A 101 -8.43 8.39 5.55
CA PHE A 101 -7.82 7.09 5.37
C PHE A 101 -8.67 6.13 4.55
N VAL A 102 -8.04 5.07 4.06
CA VAL A 102 -8.69 3.90 3.47
C VAL A 102 -8.09 2.64 4.07
N LEU A 103 -8.94 1.67 4.42
CA LEU A 103 -8.58 0.36 4.95
C LEU A 103 -9.09 -0.73 4.01
N VAL A 104 -8.17 -1.53 3.49
CA VAL A 104 -8.43 -2.63 2.55
C VAL A 104 -8.07 -3.95 3.21
N ARG A 105 -8.93 -4.95 3.11
CA ARG A 105 -8.69 -6.34 3.52
C ARG A 105 -8.28 -7.17 2.31
N HIS A 106 -7.32 -8.07 2.53
CA HIS A 106 -6.78 -8.96 1.51
C HIS A 106 -6.77 -10.41 2.00
N LEU A 107 -6.70 -11.34 1.06
CA LEU A 107 -6.49 -12.76 1.33
C LEU A 107 -5.12 -13.19 0.77
N LEU A 108 -4.18 -13.49 1.66
CA LEU A 108 -2.96 -14.21 1.30
C LEU A 108 -3.27 -15.71 1.43
N GLU A 109 -3.08 -16.49 0.36
CA GLU A 109 -3.30 -17.94 0.39
C GLU A 109 -2.10 -18.68 -0.21
N MET A 110 -1.64 -19.70 0.50
CA MET A 110 -0.72 -20.71 -0.02
C MET A 110 -1.50 -21.98 -0.38
N GLU A 111 -1.50 -22.36 -1.66
CA GLU A 111 -2.01 -23.67 -2.07
C GLU A 111 -1.21 -24.81 -1.42
N ARG A 112 -1.91 -25.89 -1.05
CA ARG A 112 -1.27 -27.14 -0.61
C ARG A 112 -0.63 -27.84 -1.80
N VAL A 113 0.55 -28.41 -1.56
CA VAL A 113 1.25 -29.27 -2.50
C VAL A 113 0.55 -30.64 -2.50
N GLU A 114 0.08 -31.07 -3.67
CA GLU A 114 -0.52 -32.39 -3.82
C GLU A 114 0.58 -33.45 -3.66
N GLU A 115 0.49 -34.26 -2.60
CA GLU A 115 1.36 -35.41 -2.40
C GLU A 115 1.14 -36.41 -3.53
N ALA A 116 2.19 -36.66 -4.31
CA ALA A 116 2.18 -37.71 -5.31
C ALA A 116 1.97 -39.04 -4.59
N ALA A 117 0.90 -39.77 -4.93
CA ALA A 117 0.69 -41.10 -4.39
C ALA A 117 1.88 -41.98 -4.74
N GLU A 118 2.65 -42.38 -3.72
CA GLU A 118 3.73 -43.34 -3.89
C GLU A 118 3.13 -44.63 -4.45
N ALA A 119 3.63 -45.07 -5.60
CA ALA A 119 3.25 -46.36 -6.14
C ALA A 119 3.81 -47.44 -5.19
N GLU A 120 2.92 -48.17 -4.51
CA GLU A 120 3.26 -49.24 -3.59
C GLU A 120 4.20 -50.26 -4.25
N SER A 121 5.50 -50.15 -3.97
CA SER A 121 6.51 -51.11 -4.41
C SER A 121 6.46 -52.34 -3.51
N ASN A 122 5.49 -53.22 -3.79
CA ASN A 122 5.36 -54.53 -3.15
C ASN A 122 6.69 -55.30 -3.15
N THR A 123 7.40 -55.24 -2.03
CA THR A 123 8.62 -56.00 -1.77
C THR A 123 8.63 -56.45 -0.30
N PRO A 124 8.26 -57.69 0.00
CA PRO A 124 8.31 -58.22 1.37
C PRO A 124 9.67 -58.86 1.65
N THR A 125 10.32 -58.48 2.76
CA THR A 125 10.88 -59.41 3.79
C THR A 125 11.58 -58.66 4.94
N ASP A 126 11.19 -59.00 6.17
CA ASP A 126 12.02 -59.33 7.35
C ASP A 126 13.38 -58.60 7.55
N ASN A 127 13.68 -57.97 8.70
CA ASN A 127 13.64 -58.58 10.03
C ASN A 127 13.82 -57.55 11.18
N ASN A 128 13.45 -57.96 12.40
CA ASN A 128 13.72 -57.25 13.66
C ASN A 128 15.22 -57.11 13.98
N THR A 129 15.63 -55.97 14.56
CA THR A 129 16.52 -55.96 15.76
C THR A 129 16.54 -54.61 16.51
N THR A 130 15.98 -54.60 17.72
CA THR A 130 16.67 -54.25 18.99
C THR A 130 17.20 -52.82 19.26
N GLN A 131 16.50 -52.10 20.16
CA GLN A 131 17.02 -51.21 21.25
C GLN A 131 17.89 -49.98 20.85
N THR A 132 18.09 -48.91 21.65
CA THR A 132 17.76 -48.58 23.05
C THR A 132 17.76 -47.05 23.23
N SER A 133 16.97 -46.50 24.16
CA SER A 133 17.20 -45.32 25.04
C SER A 133 15.84 -44.90 25.61
N ALA A 134 15.46 -45.10 26.88
CA ALA A 134 16.16 -44.77 28.14
C ALA A 134 16.41 -43.24 28.25
N THR A 135 15.99 -42.50 29.29
CA THR A 135 15.56 -42.94 30.65
C THR A 135 14.80 -41.80 31.38
N THR A 136 13.94 -42.13 32.37
CA THR A 136 13.64 -41.38 33.64
C THR A 136 13.04 -39.95 33.60
N THR A 137 12.23 -39.42 34.54
CA THR A 137 11.32 -39.85 35.66
C THR A 137 10.61 -38.54 36.17
N GLU A 138 9.62 -38.45 37.08
CA GLU A 138 8.78 -39.37 37.88
C GLU A 138 7.47 -38.67 38.30
N ALA A 139 6.39 -39.44 38.55
CA ALA A 139 5.26 -39.15 39.49
C ALA A 139 4.42 -37.84 39.29
N THR A 140 3.17 -37.72 39.78
CA THR A 140 2.45 -38.49 40.82
C THR A 140 0.94 -38.64 40.49
N GLU A 141 0.30 -39.60 41.15
CA GLU A 141 -1.05 -40.14 40.91
C GLU A 141 -2.20 -39.31 41.50
N SER A 142 -3.43 -39.53 40.99
CA SER A 142 -4.68 -39.77 41.76
C SER A 142 -5.92 -39.65 40.86
N SER A 143 -7.02 -40.42 40.99
CA SER A 143 -7.25 -41.82 41.38
C SER A 143 -8.73 -42.19 41.07
N ASN A 144 -9.04 -43.49 40.97
CA ASN A 144 -10.39 -44.11 40.91
C ASN A 144 -11.23 -43.84 39.63
N ALA A 145 -11.56 -44.84 38.79
CA ALA A 145 -12.45 -46.00 39.01
C ALA A 145 -13.93 -45.58 39.14
N THR A 146 -14.91 -46.25 38.52
CA THR A 146 -15.09 -47.72 38.46
C THR A 146 -16.04 -48.20 37.34
N THR A 147 -16.04 -49.51 37.07
CA THR A 147 -17.14 -50.36 36.50
C THR A 147 -17.59 -50.22 35.03
N ASN A 148 -17.03 -51.11 34.20
CA ASN A 148 -17.70 -52.00 33.21
C ASN A 148 -18.99 -52.69 33.78
N PRO A 149 -19.84 -53.42 33.00
CA PRO A 149 -19.56 -54.12 31.72
C PRO A 149 -20.70 -54.18 30.64
N ALA A 150 -20.42 -54.97 29.59
CA ALA A 150 -21.33 -55.92 28.91
C ALA A 150 -22.02 -55.44 27.60
N THR A 151 -21.70 -56.08 26.45
CA THR A 151 -22.48 -57.16 25.74
C THR A 151 -23.71 -56.66 24.98
N ASP A 152 -24.08 -57.11 23.78
CA ASP A 152 -23.45 -57.95 22.74
C ASP A 152 -24.35 -57.88 21.48
N THR A 153 -24.16 -58.78 20.48
CA THR A 153 -25.13 -59.17 19.42
C THR A 153 -25.49 -58.07 18.38
N SER A 154 -25.02 -58.16 17.12
CA SER A 154 -25.52 -59.00 15.99
C SER A 154 -26.83 -58.44 15.37
N THR A 155 -27.12 -58.49 14.07
CA THR A 155 -26.77 -59.42 12.97
C THR A 155 -26.91 -58.66 11.63
N PRO A 156 -26.17 -58.99 10.53
CA PRO A 156 -26.17 -58.18 9.31
C PRO A 156 -27.34 -58.49 8.35
N SER A 157 -27.58 -57.59 7.40
CA SER A 157 -28.34 -57.85 6.17
C SER A 157 -27.55 -57.35 4.94
N ASN A 158 -27.13 -58.30 4.11
CA ASN A 158 -26.64 -58.03 2.75
C ASN A 158 -27.84 -57.97 1.80
N GLU A 159 -27.99 -56.87 1.06
CA GLU A 159 -28.61 -56.92 -0.27
C GLU A 159 -27.67 -56.25 -1.27
N ALA A 160 -27.32 -56.99 -2.31
CA ALA A 160 -26.42 -56.53 -3.36
C ALA A 160 -27.22 -55.84 -4.47
N SER A 161 -26.85 -54.61 -4.81
CA SER A 161 -27.26 -53.97 -6.06
C SER A 161 -26.08 -53.25 -6.68
N THR A 162 -25.80 -53.58 -7.93
CA THR A 162 -24.72 -53.01 -8.75
C THR A 162 -24.94 -51.52 -8.98
N ALA A 163 -23.97 -50.70 -8.59
CA ALA A 163 -23.85 -49.30 -9.00
C ALA A 163 -22.41 -49.02 -9.46
N GLU A 164 -22.28 -48.09 -10.40
CA GLU A 164 -21.05 -47.85 -11.17
C GLU A 164 -19.88 -47.39 -10.30
N THR A 165 -18.65 -47.69 -10.75
CA THR A 165 -17.42 -47.12 -10.21
C THR A 165 -17.35 -45.61 -10.50
N ALA A 166 -18.01 -44.82 -9.65
CA ALA A 166 -17.77 -43.40 -9.57
C ALA A 166 -16.36 -43.16 -9.02
N GLU A 167 -15.48 -42.57 -9.84
CA GLU A 167 -14.23 -41.99 -9.35
C GLU A 167 -14.56 -40.89 -8.33
N THR A 168 -14.45 -41.22 -7.04
CA THR A 168 -14.51 -40.24 -5.96
C THR A 168 -13.30 -39.31 -6.07
N LYS A 169 -13.49 -38.18 -6.75
CA LYS A 169 -12.59 -37.03 -6.62
C LYS A 169 -12.47 -36.70 -5.14
N LYS A 170 -11.30 -36.96 -4.54
CA LYS A 170 -10.94 -36.35 -3.25
C LYS A 170 -11.06 -34.83 -3.42
N GLU A 171 -11.85 -34.18 -2.58
CA GLU A 171 -11.88 -32.73 -2.52
C GLU A 171 -10.49 -32.22 -2.15
N LYS A 172 -9.94 -31.31 -2.96
CA LYS A 172 -8.65 -30.67 -2.68
C LYS A 172 -8.82 -29.84 -1.41
N GLN A 173 -8.07 -30.15 -0.34
CA GLN A 173 -8.12 -29.36 0.89
C GLN A 173 -7.81 -27.89 0.59
N PRO A 174 -8.51 -26.94 1.24
CA PRO A 174 -8.25 -25.52 1.04
C PRO A 174 -6.81 -25.17 1.43
N GLY A 175 -6.25 -24.17 0.73
CA GLY A 175 -4.94 -23.62 1.02
C GLY A 175 -4.84 -23.05 2.43
N HIS A 176 -3.61 -22.82 2.89
CA HIS A 176 -3.37 -22.06 4.11
C HIS A 176 -3.71 -20.60 3.84
N ARG A 177 -4.63 -20.02 4.62
CA ARG A 177 -5.15 -18.66 4.44
C ARG A 177 -4.71 -17.73 5.57
N LEU A 178 -4.38 -16.49 5.21
CA LEU A 178 -4.17 -15.37 6.13
C LEU A 178 -4.91 -14.15 5.59
N TYR A 179 -5.83 -13.61 6.38
CA TYR A 179 -6.42 -12.30 6.14
C TYR A 179 -5.53 -11.22 6.74
N PHE A 180 -5.16 -10.23 5.93
CA PHE A 180 -4.40 -9.07 6.39
C PHE A 180 -5.00 -7.79 5.79
N TYR A 181 -4.59 -6.65 6.32
CA TYR A 181 -5.09 -5.35 5.97
C TYR A 181 -3.97 -4.45 5.46
N SER A 182 -4.25 -3.62 4.45
CA SER A 182 -3.44 -2.46 4.13
C SER A 182 -4.19 -1.17 4.48
N LEU A 183 -3.48 -0.25 5.13
CA LEU A 183 -3.98 1.04 5.57
C LEU A 183 -3.25 2.15 4.83
N TYR A 184 -4.00 3.14 4.33
CA TYR A 184 -3.47 4.32 3.67
C TYR A 184 -3.98 5.54 4.44
N MET A 185 -3.12 6.16 5.25
CA MET A 185 -3.42 7.30 6.13
C MET A 185 -2.90 8.62 5.56
N HIS A 186 -3.52 9.71 6.00
CA HIS A 186 -3.24 11.09 5.58
C HIS A 186 -3.59 11.37 4.11
N LEU A 187 -4.71 10.85 3.64
CA LEU A 187 -5.21 11.07 2.28
C LEU A 187 -5.72 12.50 2.08
N ALA A 188 -5.78 12.95 0.82
CA ALA A 188 -6.24 14.28 0.45
C ALA A 188 -7.70 14.52 0.88
N ASP A 189 -8.00 15.77 1.22
CA ASP A 189 -9.34 16.24 1.58
C ASP A 189 -10.22 16.48 0.33
N THR A 190 -11.46 16.91 0.53
CA THR A 190 -12.43 17.09 -0.56
C THR A 190 -12.04 18.28 -1.44
N GLN A 191 -11.49 19.34 -0.85
CA GLN A 191 -11.01 20.54 -1.56
C GLN A 191 -9.97 20.19 -2.63
N TYR A 192 -9.07 19.23 -2.38
CA TYR A 192 -8.14 18.75 -3.41
C TYR A 192 -8.83 18.30 -4.70
N TYR A 193 -9.96 17.59 -4.61
CA TYR A 193 -10.73 17.12 -5.77
C TYR A 193 -11.62 18.21 -6.39
N ASP A 194 -11.82 19.32 -5.70
CA ASP A 194 -12.49 20.52 -6.21
C ASP A 194 -11.53 21.42 -6.98
N ASP A 195 -10.30 21.58 -6.49
CA ASP A 195 -9.22 22.30 -7.17
C ASP A 195 -8.68 21.51 -8.39
N ASN A 196 -8.76 20.17 -8.35
CA ASN A 196 -8.22 19.27 -9.37
C ASN A 196 -9.30 18.36 -10.00
N PRO A 197 -10.36 18.92 -10.65
CA PRO A 197 -11.51 18.15 -11.15
C PRO A 197 -11.21 17.19 -12.32
N LYS A 198 -9.95 17.10 -12.75
CA LYS A 198 -9.45 16.12 -13.73
C LYS A 198 -8.80 14.91 -13.09
N GLU A 199 -8.45 14.97 -11.81
CA GLU A 199 -7.89 13.82 -11.11
C GLU A 199 -9.02 12.84 -10.73
N PRO A 200 -8.78 11.52 -10.85
CA PRO A 200 -9.81 10.52 -10.59
C PRO A 200 -10.18 10.49 -9.11
N ALA A 201 -11.45 10.27 -8.80
CA ALA A 201 -11.88 9.93 -7.44
C ALA A 201 -11.82 8.40 -7.22
N PRO A 202 -11.67 7.91 -5.98
CA PRO A 202 -11.72 6.48 -5.69
C PRO A 202 -13.07 5.84 -6.08
N ALA A 203 -13.05 4.63 -6.64
CA ALA A 203 -14.25 4.00 -7.20
C ALA A 203 -15.32 3.62 -6.15
N PHE A 204 -14.91 3.41 -4.90
CA PHE A 204 -15.78 3.09 -3.76
C PHE A 204 -16.44 4.31 -3.10
N TRP A 205 -16.26 5.51 -3.67
CA TRP A 205 -16.99 6.71 -3.27
C TRP A 205 -18.38 6.76 -3.91
N GLU A 206 -19.27 7.57 -3.35
CA GLU A 206 -20.63 7.75 -3.87
C GLU A 206 -20.56 8.35 -5.29
N GLN A 207 -21.06 7.59 -6.25
CA GLN A 207 -21.10 7.97 -7.67
C GLN A 207 -22.30 8.87 -8.00
N ASP A 208 -23.34 8.84 -7.16
CA ASP A 208 -24.66 9.44 -7.44
C ASP A 208 -24.83 10.84 -6.82
N ILE A 209 -23.73 11.57 -6.69
CA ILE A 209 -23.68 12.94 -6.18
C ILE A 209 -23.69 13.94 -7.35
N TYR A 210 -24.37 15.07 -7.17
CA TYR A 210 -24.50 16.10 -8.18
C TYR A 210 -24.20 17.48 -7.62
N ARG A 211 -23.54 18.33 -8.41
CA ARG A 211 -23.23 19.72 -8.09
C ARG A 211 -24.04 20.67 -8.98
N VAL A 212 -24.54 21.75 -8.40
CA VAL A 212 -25.12 22.87 -9.17
C VAL A 212 -23.99 23.57 -9.93
N ARG A 213 -24.04 23.52 -11.26
CA ARG A 213 -22.96 24.02 -12.15
C ARG A 213 -22.69 25.51 -11.96
N VAL A 214 -21.49 25.86 -11.50
CA VAL A 214 -21.08 27.26 -11.27
C VAL A 214 -21.31 28.12 -12.53
N GLY A 215 -22.04 29.23 -12.37
CA GLY A 215 -22.31 30.20 -13.43
C GLY A 215 -23.25 29.75 -14.57
N HIS A 216 -23.80 28.53 -14.56
CA HIS A 216 -24.59 27.97 -15.68
C HIS A 216 -25.74 28.89 -16.15
N LYS A 217 -26.03 28.85 -17.45
CA LYS A 217 -26.91 29.83 -18.11
C LYS A 217 -28.36 29.78 -17.62
N ASP A 218 -28.86 28.57 -17.32
CA ASP A 218 -30.24 28.30 -16.91
C ASP A 218 -30.41 28.34 -15.38
N LEU A 219 -29.41 28.84 -14.65
CA LEU A 219 -29.54 29.25 -13.25
C LEU A 219 -29.98 30.71 -13.16
N ASP A 220 -30.79 31.01 -12.17
CA ASP A 220 -31.42 32.32 -11.99
C ASP A 220 -30.76 33.12 -10.89
N TYR A 221 -30.88 34.46 -10.93
CA TYR A 221 -30.46 35.29 -9.81
C TYR A 221 -31.39 35.09 -8.60
N VAL A 222 -30.82 34.88 -7.41
CA VAL A 222 -31.57 34.83 -6.16
C VAL A 222 -32.24 36.20 -5.93
N ALA A 223 -33.56 36.22 -5.76
CA ALA A 223 -34.33 37.45 -5.61
C ALA A 223 -34.33 37.94 -4.15
N GLY A 224 -33.95 39.20 -3.93
CA GLY A 224 -33.86 39.76 -2.57
C GLY A 224 -33.14 41.10 -2.51
N LEU A 225 -32.78 41.55 -1.31
CA LEU A 225 -32.09 42.81 -1.05
C LEU A 225 -30.58 42.60 -0.88
N ASN A 226 -29.77 43.47 -1.50
CA ASN A 226 -28.32 43.41 -1.35
C ASN A 226 -27.87 43.89 0.03
N ILE A 227 -27.13 43.05 0.76
CA ILE A 227 -26.37 43.44 1.94
C ILE A 227 -24.94 43.82 1.52
N ARG A 228 -24.43 44.94 2.03
CA ARG A 228 -23.23 45.63 1.51
C ARG A 228 -22.19 45.92 2.58
N LYS A 229 -20.91 46.00 2.19
CA LYS A 229 -19.77 46.32 3.06
C LYS A 229 -19.77 47.76 3.55
N THR A 230 -20.44 48.66 2.84
CA THR A 230 -20.63 50.05 3.21
C THR A 230 -22.01 50.52 2.78
N ALA A 231 -22.49 51.59 3.42
CA ALA A 231 -23.70 52.34 3.08
C ALA A 231 -23.55 53.11 1.73
N ASP A 232 -23.25 52.40 0.65
CA ASP A 232 -22.97 52.96 -0.68
C ASP A 232 -23.43 52.00 -1.79
N SER A 233 -24.37 52.47 -2.62
CA SER A 233 -24.91 51.74 -3.77
C SER A 233 -24.10 51.91 -5.06
N SER A 234 -23.17 52.86 -5.13
CA SER A 234 -22.47 53.26 -6.37
C SER A 234 -21.48 52.21 -6.88
N LYS A 235 -20.86 51.43 -5.98
CA LYS A 235 -19.86 50.42 -6.34
C LYS A 235 -20.41 48.99 -6.17
N ARG A 236 -20.43 48.22 -7.26
CA ARG A 236 -20.80 46.80 -7.23
C ARG A 236 -19.87 45.94 -6.36
N THR A 237 -18.62 46.36 -6.19
CA THR A 237 -17.63 45.71 -5.30
C THR A 237 -17.99 45.79 -3.82
N ASN A 238 -18.94 46.66 -3.44
CA ASN A 238 -19.38 46.78 -2.04
C ASN A 238 -20.45 45.74 -1.68
N ILE A 239 -21.00 44.97 -2.62
CA ILE A 239 -22.06 44.01 -2.29
C ILE A 239 -21.44 42.74 -1.72
N LEU A 240 -21.90 42.33 -0.54
CA LEU A 240 -21.48 41.10 0.13
C LEU A 240 -22.31 39.92 -0.37
N ALA A 241 -23.64 40.04 -0.33
CA ALA A 241 -24.58 38.99 -0.75
C ALA A 241 -26.00 39.54 -1.02
N VAL A 242 -26.92 38.65 -1.38
CA VAL A 242 -28.37 38.92 -1.43
C VAL A 242 -29.05 38.25 -0.23
N LEU A 243 -29.81 39.01 0.55
CA LEU A 243 -30.76 38.49 1.54
C LEU A 243 -32.10 38.24 0.84
N GLN A 244 -32.61 37.02 0.83
CA GLN A 244 -33.87 36.71 0.14
C GLN A 244 -35.05 37.44 0.80
N ALA A 245 -36.06 37.82 0.01
CA ALA A 245 -37.33 38.31 0.55
C ALA A 245 -37.96 37.30 1.53
N GLY A 246 -38.40 37.75 2.72
CA GLY A 246 -38.80 36.93 3.86
C GLY A 246 -37.70 36.68 4.90
N THR A 247 -36.46 37.09 4.64
CA THR A 247 -35.36 37.01 5.62
C THR A 247 -35.53 38.06 6.69
N LYS A 248 -35.43 37.69 7.97
CA LYS A 248 -35.44 38.62 9.10
C LYS A 248 -34.03 38.87 9.59
N VAL A 249 -33.67 40.13 9.80
CA VAL A 249 -32.34 40.54 10.24
C VAL A 249 -32.39 41.46 11.45
N ASN A 250 -31.40 41.36 12.34
CA ASN A 250 -31.19 42.30 13.43
C ASN A 250 -30.43 43.52 12.91
N LEU A 251 -31.05 44.69 13.00
CA LEU A 251 -30.44 45.99 12.75
C LEU A 251 -29.86 46.58 14.02
N ASN A 252 -28.71 47.22 13.89
CA ASN A 252 -28.24 48.19 14.87
C ASN A 252 -28.93 49.52 14.55
N LEU A 253 -29.99 49.84 15.29
CA LEU A 253 -30.83 51.01 15.04
C LEU A 253 -30.09 52.34 15.24
N ASP A 254 -29.07 52.36 16.10
CA ASP A 254 -28.22 53.54 16.36
C ASP A 254 -27.15 53.74 15.27
N LEU A 255 -26.89 52.71 14.45
CA LEU A 255 -25.87 52.73 13.40
C LEU A 255 -26.53 52.79 12.01
N HIS A 256 -26.93 54.01 11.65
CA HIS A 256 -27.52 54.33 10.35
C HIS A 256 -26.74 55.41 9.59
N GLU A 257 -26.90 55.46 8.26
CA GLU A 257 -26.22 56.41 7.38
C GLU A 257 -27.18 57.05 6.36
N GLN A 258 -26.81 58.22 5.85
CA GLN A 258 -27.55 58.98 4.82
C GLN A 258 -29.03 59.28 5.15
N ASP A 259 -29.32 59.69 6.39
CA ASP A 259 -30.67 60.02 6.86
C ASP A 259 -31.62 58.81 6.81
N TYR A 260 -31.29 57.80 7.63
CA TYR A 260 -32.00 56.51 7.79
C TYR A 260 -32.18 55.66 6.51
N LYS A 261 -31.47 55.96 5.43
CA LYS A 261 -31.51 55.16 4.17
C LYS A 261 -30.70 53.87 4.23
N TRP A 262 -29.74 53.79 5.14
CA TRP A 262 -28.93 52.60 5.36
C TRP A 262 -28.89 52.27 6.83
N TYR A 263 -29.09 51.00 7.16
CA TYR A 263 -28.92 50.47 8.50
C TYR A 263 -27.87 49.37 8.48
N ALA A 264 -27.03 49.36 9.51
CA ALA A 264 -26.12 48.26 9.74
C ALA A 264 -26.87 47.04 10.30
N VAL A 265 -26.55 45.87 9.78
CA VAL A 265 -27.08 44.57 10.20
C VAL A 265 -26.08 43.93 11.15
N SER A 266 -26.49 43.57 12.35
CA SER A 266 -25.66 42.88 13.35
C SER A 266 -25.68 41.36 13.18
N SER A 267 -26.83 40.77 12.85
CA SER A 267 -26.96 39.33 12.60
C SER A 267 -28.22 38.99 11.78
N LEU A 268 -28.27 37.76 11.25
CA LEU A 268 -29.51 37.19 10.72
C LEU A 268 -30.34 36.62 11.88
N VAL A 269 -31.67 36.74 11.81
CA VAL A 269 -32.63 36.18 12.77
C VAL A 269 -33.28 34.92 12.20
N GLU A 270 -33.77 35.02 10.97
CA GLU A 270 -34.51 33.97 10.28
C GLU A 270 -34.35 34.15 8.76
N GLY A 271 -34.47 33.10 7.96
CA GLY A 271 -34.35 33.17 6.51
C GLY A 271 -32.91 33.10 6.01
N TYR A 272 -32.64 33.63 4.80
CA TYR A 272 -31.55 33.14 3.97
C TYR A 272 -30.76 34.21 3.20
N CYS A 273 -29.47 33.94 3.09
CA CYS A 273 -28.49 34.72 2.37
C CYS A 273 -27.91 33.92 1.21
N SER A 274 -27.57 34.57 0.09
CA SER A 274 -26.94 33.93 -1.08
C SER A 274 -25.51 33.45 -0.83
N ILE A 275 -24.93 33.82 0.32
CA ILE A 275 -23.72 33.21 0.88
C ILE A 275 -24.15 32.61 2.23
N PRO A 276 -23.91 31.32 2.51
CA PRO A 276 -24.44 30.64 3.70
C PRO A 276 -24.10 31.33 5.03
N GLU A 277 -22.94 31.99 5.11
CA GLU A 277 -22.49 32.72 6.28
C GLU A 277 -21.85 34.06 5.85
N LEU A 278 -22.20 35.14 6.56
CA LEU A 278 -21.63 36.47 6.35
C LEU A 278 -20.69 36.80 7.51
N THR A 279 -19.39 36.89 7.23
CA THR A 279 -18.38 37.21 8.24
C THR A 279 -18.64 38.59 8.85
N PRO A 280 -18.87 38.69 10.18
CA PRO A 280 -18.99 39.97 10.84
C PRO A 280 -17.66 40.73 10.81
N TYR A 281 -17.71 42.05 10.67
CA TYR A 281 -16.56 42.94 10.71
C TYR A 281 -16.86 44.16 11.59
N ASP A 282 -15.82 44.73 12.18
CA ASP A 282 -15.96 45.92 13.01
C ASP A 282 -16.09 47.19 12.17
N TYR A 283 -17.05 48.03 12.56
CA TYR A 283 -17.32 49.31 11.95
C TYR A 283 -17.70 50.33 13.03
N LYS A 284 -16.89 51.37 13.22
CA LYS A 284 -17.09 52.40 14.26
C LYS A 284 -17.37 51.79 15.66
N GLY A 285 -16.62 50.76 16.05
CA GLY A 285 -16.77 50.07 17.35
C GLY A 285 -17.97 49.12 17.46
N ASN A 286 -18.68 48.84 16.36
CA ASN A 286 -19.82 47.93 16.31
C ASN A 286 -19.52 46.75 15.38
N LYS A 287 -19.84 45.52 15.80
CA LYS A 287 -19.68 44.31 14.99
C LYS A 287 -20.91 44.13 14.09
N ILE A 288 -20.72 44.13 12.77
CA ILE A 288 -21.79 44.11 11.77
C ILE A 288 -21.51 43.11 10.64
N ILE A 289 -22.54 42.47 10.10
CA ILE A 289 -22.45 41.57 8.93
C ILE A 289 -22.68 42.30 7.60
N GLY A 290 -23.02 43.60 7.65
CA GLY A 290 -23.14 44.47 6.48
C GLY A 290 -24.18 45.56 6.66
N TRP A 291 -24.57 46.18 5.54
CA TRP A 291 -25.51 47.29 5.45
C TRP A 291 -26.65 46.94 4.49
N ILE A 292 -27.90 47.17 4.91
CA ILE A 292 -29.07 47.07 4.02
C ILE A 292 -29.65 48.44 3.71
N TYR A 293 -30.27 48.56 2.53
CA TYR A 293 -30.96 49.77 2.11
C TYR A 293 -32.40 49.76 2.63
N ASN A 294 -32.79 50.83 3.32
CA ASN A 294 -34.15 51.08 3.76
C ASN A 294 -34.91 51.87 2.69
N ASP A 295 -35.78 51.19 1.95
CA ASP A 295 -36.56 51.75 0.86
C ASP A 295 -37.71 52.66 1.33
N THR A 296 -38.21 52.46 2.55
CA THR A 296 -39.24 53.29 3.18
C THR A 296 -38.81 54.74 3.39
N LYS A 297 -37.50 54.99 3.50
CA LYS A 297 -36.87 56.29 3.82
C LYS A 297 -37.44 56.96 5.08
N LYS A 298 -37.95 56.16 6.02
CA LYS A 298 -38.38 56.58 7.35
C LYS A 298 -37.51 55.90 8.39
N GLN A 299 -37.35 56.53 9.55
CA GLN A 299 -36.69 55.90 10.69
C GLN A 299 -37.44 54.62 11.08
N LEU A 300 -36.72 53.51 11.10
CA LEU A 300 -37.18 52.23 11.61
C LEU A 300 -37.02 52.21 13.14
N THR A 301 -38.02 51.64 13.83
CA THR A 301 -38.06 51.54 15.29
C THR A 301 -37.94 50.10 15.81
N ASP A 302 -38.25 49.12 14.96
CA ASP A 302 -38.09 47.70 15.28
C ASP A 302 -36.69 47.22 14.86
N PRO A 303 -35.91 46.58 15.76
CA PRO A 303 -34.59 46.09 15.43
C PRO A 303 -34.63 44.84 14.55
N ILE A 304 -35.74 44.09 14.53
CA ILE A 304 -35.91 42.92 13.65
C ILE A 304 -36.71 43.36 12.42
N VAL A 305 -36.08 43.30 11.24
CA VAL A 305 -36.70 43.72 9.98
C VAL A 305 -36.75 42.57 9.00
N GLU A 306 -37.94 42.31 8.46
CA GLU A 306 -38.15 41.37 7.36
C GLU A 306 -37.83 42.04 6.01
N ILE A 307 -36.96 41.40 5.25
CA ILE A 307 -36.51 41.85 3.93
C ILE A 307 -37.63 41.63 2.92
N THR A 308 -38.02 42.67 2.19
CA THR A 308 -39.09 42.60 1.17
C THR A 308 -38.66 43.05 -0.24
N GLY A 309 -37.44 43.60 -0.37
CA GLY A 309 -36.94 44.24 -1.59
C GLY A 309 -36.35 43.31 -2.65
N THR A 310 -36.13 43.85 -3.87
CA THR A 310 -35.70 43.11 -5.08
C THR A 310 -34.50 43.76 -5.79
N ASP A 311 -33.41 44.04 -5.08
CA ASP A 311 -32.13 44.59 -5.62
C ASP A 311 -31.23 43.50 -6.26
N SER A 312 -31.81 42.38 -6.70
CA SER A 312 -31.08 41.17 -7.13
C SER A 312 -30.25 41.28 -8.41
N LYS A 313 -30.37 42.38 -9.18
CA LYS A 313 -29.74 42.55 -10.49
C LYS A 313 -28.22 42.78 -10.46
N LEU A 314 -27.60 42.81 -9.27
CA LEU A 314 -26.22 43.27 -9.10
C LEU A 314 -25.25 42.20 -8.53
N VAL A 315 -25.73 41.08 -8.00
CA VAL A 315 -24.90 40.02 -7.38
C VAL A 315 -24.71 38.85 -8.34
N LYS A 316 -23.54 38.19 -8.27
CA LYS A 316 -23.16 37.07 -9.15
C LYS A 316 -23.61 35.68 -8.67
N SER A 317 -24.24 35.56 -7.49
CA SER A 317 -24.79 34.30 -7.02
C SER A 317 -26.04 33.96 -7.84
N LYS A 318 -25.92 32.92 -8.66
CA LYS A 318 -27.06 32.29 -9.32
C LYS A 318 -27.46 31.07 -8.50
N GLY A 319 -28.71 30.65 -8.63
CA GLY A 319 -29.20 29.44 -7.99
C GLY A 319 -30.09 28.60 -8.89
N LEU A 320 -30.14 27.30 -8.59
CA LEU A 320 -31.00 26.32 -9.20
C LEU A 320 -32.38 26.39 -8.56
N ARG A 321 -33.41 26.69 -9.36
CA ARG A 321 -34.80 26.66 -8.91
C ARG A 321 -35.19 25.27 -8.41
N VAL A 322 -35.65 25.21 -7.16
CA VAL A 322 -36.36 24.06 -6.59
C VAL A 322 -37.85 24.30 -6.75
N ARG A 323 -38.56 23.30 -7.29
CA ARG A 323 -40.00 23.37 -7.57
C ARG A 323 -40.82 22.35 -6.81
N ASP A 324 -42.09 22.66 -6.57
CA ASP A 324 -43.08 21.67 -6.12
C ASP A 324 -43.63 20.83 -7.30
N LYS A 325 -44.59 19.94 -6.99
CA LYS A 325 -45.32 19.11 -7.97
C LYS A 325 -46.11 19.93 -9.00
N ASP A 326 -46.55 21.14 -8.63
CA ASP A 326 -47.38 22.04 -9.43
C ASP A 326 -46.51 23.01 -10.27
N LYS A 327 -45.18 22.81 -10.21
CA LYS A 327 -44.11 23.56 -10.90
C LYS A 327 -43.87 24.97 -10.36
N ASN A 328 -44.46 25.35 -9.23
CA ASN A 328 -44.14 26.61 -8.57
C ASN A 328 -42.71 26.57 -8.04
N ILE A 329 -42.02 27.73 -8.03
CA ILE A 329 -40.69 27.83 -7.42
C ILE A 329 -40.88 28.00 -5.93
N ILE A 330 -40.34 27.08 -5.12
CA ILE A 330 -40.51 27.04 -3.67
C ILE A 330 -39.22 27.39 -2.90
N SER A 331 -38.06 27.26 -3.55
CA SER A 331 -36.74 27.61 -3.01
C SER A 331 -35.74 27.70 -4.16
N MET A 332 -34.53 28.18 -3.89
CA MET A 332 -33.38 28.02 -4.79
C MET A 332 -32.23 27.31 -4.06
N LEU A 333 -31.27 26.77 -4.79
CA LEU A 333 -29.99 26.25 -4.28
C LEU A 333 -28.86 27.05 -4.93
N PRO A 334 -27.93 27.69 -4.18
CA PRO A 334 -26.79 28.42 -4.74
C PRO A 334 -25.97 27.57 -5.72
N ASP A 335 -25.24 28.22 -6.63
CA ASP A 335 -24.28 27.51 -7.46
C ASP A 335 -23.09 26.96 -6.64
N GLY A 336 -22.56 25.81 -7.04
CA GLY A 336 -21.64 25.00 -6.23
C GLY A 336 -22.30 24.00 -5.27
N THR A 337 -23.56 24.21 -4.85
CA THR A 337 -24.27 23.30 -3.91
C THR A 337 -24.22 21.85 -4.37
N GLN A 338 -23.90 20.93 -3.46
CA GLN A 338 -23.92 19.48 -3.70
C GLN A 338 -25.24 18.86 -3.21
N ILE A 339 -25.83 17.97 -4.01
CA ILE A 339 -27.15 17.36 -3.78
C ILE A 339 -27.19 15.89 -4.20
N LYS A 340 -28.15 15.12 -3.67
CA LYS A 340 -28.61 13.84 -4.24
C LYS A 340 -29.93 14.03 -4.96
N ILE A 341 -30.10 13.30 -6.07
CA ILE A 341 -31.31 13.33 -6.91
C ILE A 341 -31.83 11.92 -7.23
N ALA A 342 -33.12 11.83 -7.52
CA ALA A 342 -33.78 10.60 -7.96
C ALA A 342 -34.63 10.82 -9.23
N GLY A 343 -35.00 9.71 -9.88
CA GLY A 343 -35.79 9.72 -11.13
C GLY A 343 -34.92 9.75 -12.40
N THR A 344 -35.54 10.07 -13.53
CA THR A 344 -34.93 9.95 -14.86
C THR A 344 -33.90 11.05 -15.13
N LYS A 345 -32.62 10.71 -14.99
CA LYS A 345 -31.43 11.56 -15.24
C LYS A 345 -31.20 11.80 -16.74
N ALA A 346 -32.08 12.57 -17.38
CA ALA A 346 -32.03 12.86 -18.83
C ALA A 346 -31.97 14.36 -19.12
N PRO A 347 -31.31 14.79 -20.21
CA PRO A 347 -31.27 16.20 -20.62
C PRO A 347 -32.67 16.81 -20.75
N LYS A 348 -32.80 18.07 -20.35
CA LYS A 348 -34.05 18.85 -20.29
C LYS A 348 -35.13 18.29 -19.35
N ASN A 349 -34.82 17.33 -18.50
CA ASN A 349 -35.77 16.79 -17.54
C ASN A 349 -35.70 17.48 -16.16
N TYR A 350 -36.76 17.33 -15.39
CA TYR A 350 -36.78 17.61 -13.96
C TYR A 350 -36.57 16.31 -13.17
N VAL A 351 -35.69 16.36 -12.17
CA VAL A 351 -35.34 15.23 -11.29
C VAL A 351 -35.74 15.57 -9.86
N GLU A 352 -36.07 14.56 -9.07
CA GLU A 352 -36.47 14.73 -7.67
C GLU A 352 -35.25 15.08 -6.81
N LEU A 353 -35.31 16.16 -6.04
CA LEU A 353 -34.28 16.53 -5.06
C LEU A 353 -34.52 15.71 -3.78
N VAL A 354 -33.57 14.82 -3.48
CA VAL A 354 -33.63 13.90 -2.34
C VAL A 354 -32.99 14.53 -1.11
N GLU A 355 -31.79 15.10 -1.27
CA GLU A 355 -30.95 15.57 -0.17
C GLU A 355 -30.09 16.75 -0.64
N VAL A 356 -29.87 17.73 0.24
CA VAL A 356 -28.83 18.75 0.07
C VAL A 356 -27.70 18.40 1.01
N ILE A 357 -26.49 18.27 0.46
CA ILE A 357 -25.35 17.64 1.14
C ILE A 357 -24.44 18.70 1.76
N ARG A 358 -23.96 19.65 0.95
CA ARG A 358 -22.94 20.64 1.33
C ARG A 358 -22.79 21.78 0.31
N ASP A 359 -21.94 22.75 0.64
CA ASP A 359 -21.51 23.90 -0.17
C ASP A 359 -22.62 24.86 -0.61
N GLY A 360 -23.80 24.74 0.01
CA GLY A 360 -24.92 25.65 -0.15
C GLY A 360 -26.16 25.12 0.56
N SER A 361 -27.04 26.04 0.95
CA SER A 361 -28.31 25.72 1.61
C SER A 361 -29.49 26.13 0.70
N PRO A 362 -30.64 25.45 0.79
CA PRO A 362 -31.89 25.95 0.21
C PRO A 362 -32.17 27.37 0.69
N THR A 363 -32.60 28.28 -0.19
CA THR A 363 -32.88 29.68 0.18
C THR A 363 -34.23 29.90 0.88
N ILE A 364 -35.05 28.85 1.03
CA ILE A 364 -36.23 28.73 1.91
C ILE A 364 -36.24 27.29 2.45
N PRO A 365 -36.71 26.99 3.69
CA PRO A 365 -36.64 25.63 4.21
C PRO A 365 -37.53 24.72 3.36
N LEU A 366 -36.97 23.59 2.89
CA LEU A 366 -37.69 22.73 1.95
C LEU A 366 -38.86 22.01 2.64
N PRO A 367 -40.10 22.07 2.09
CA PRO A 367 -41.25 21.39 2.68
C PRO A 367 -41.08 19.86 2.62
N ALA A 368 -41.83 19.11 3.42
CA ALA A 368 -41.68 17.65 3.49
C ALA A 368 -41.96 16.90 2.17
N GLY A 369 -42.84 17.43 1.31
CA GLY A 369 -43.25 16.79 0.04
C GLY A 369 -42.15 16.66 -1.02
N LYS A 370 -42.47 16.05 -2.17
CA LYS A 370 -41.54 15.92 -3.30
C LYS A 370 -41.15 17.29 -3.87
N LYS A 371 -39.87 17.45 -4.19
CA LYS A 371 -39.31 18.66 -4.81
C LYS A 371 -38.56 18.30 -6.07
N TYR A 372 -38.52 19.20 -7.05
CA TYR A 372 -37.92 18.95 -8.36
C TYR A 372 -36.92 20.03 -8.74
N VAL A 373 -35.79 19.63 -9.32
CA VAL A 373 -34.75 20.52 -9.84
C VAL A 373 -34.45 20.17 -11.31
N TYR A 374 -33.96 21.15 -12.07
CA TYR A 374 -33.71 20.98 -13.51
C TYR A 374 -32.34 20.32 -13.76
N PHE A 375 -32.31 19.21 -14.50
CA PHE A 375 -31.14 18.33 -14.59
C PHE A 375 -29.96 18.94 -15.36
N ASP A 376 -30.18 19.75 -16.40
CA ASP A 376 -29.08 20.34 -17.19
C ASP A 376 -28.19 21.28 -16.36
N CYS A 377 -28.74 21.87 -15.30
CA CYS A 377 -28.02 22.71 -14.35
C CYS A 377 -27.12 21.93 -13.39
N LEU A 378 -27.09 20.60 -13.48
CA LEU A 378 -26.31 19.72 -12.62
C LEU A 378 -25.13 19.10 -13.38
N GLU A 379 -24.04 18.89 -12.66
CA GLU A 379 -22.94 18.02 -13.05
C GLU A 379 -22.78 16.88 -12.06
N ASN A 380 -22.53 15.68 -12.56
CA ASN A 380 -22.26 14.53 -11.71
C ASN A 380 -20.83 14.63 -11.18
N ILE A 381 -20.65 14.35 -9.89
CA ILE A 381 -19.37 14.34 -9.19
C ILE A 381 -19.30 13.10 -8.30
N ILE A 382 -18.09 12.64 -8.00
CA ILE A 382 -17.84 11.47 -7.16
C ILE A 382 -17.31 11.95 -5.80
N ARG A 383 -17.96 11.62 -4.68
CA ARG A 383 -17.60 12.14 -3.35
C ARG A 383 -17.79 11.10 -2.24
N GLY A 384 -17.12 11.28 -1.11
CA GLY A 384 -17.25 10.37 0.04
C GLY A 384 -18.68 10.33 0.60
N LYS A 385 -19.12 9.16 1.11
CA LYS A 385 -20.47 8.96 1.71
C LYS A 385 -20.74 9.85 2.92
N LYS A 386 -19.69 10.14 3.69
CA LYS A 386 -19.65 11.08 4.81
C LYS A 386 -18.30 11.79 4.86
N TYR A 387 -18.24 12.91 5.59
CA TYR A 387 -17.03 13.68 5.81
C TYR A 387 -16.66 13.69 7.30
N ASN A 388 -15.36 13.64 7.59
CA ASN A 388 -14.74 13.64 8.92
C ASN A 388 -15.13 12.47 9.86
N GLU A 389 -16.10 11.64 9.48
CA GLU A 389 -16.51 10.41 10.17
C GLU A 389 -15.90 9.14 9.54
N VAL A 390 -15.75 8.07 10.34
CA VAL A 390 -15.46 6.72 9.81
C VAL A 390 -16.70 6.17 9.11
N VAL A 391 -16.56 5.79 7.85
CA VAL A 391 -17.52 5.00 7.09
C VAL A 391 -17.01 3.56 7.07
N VAL A 392 -17.68 2.67 7.81
CA VAL A 392 -17.57 1.22 7.57
C VAL A 392 -18.59 0.88 6.48
N LEU A 393 -18.18 0.12 5.46
CA LEU A 393 -19.03 -0.22 4.34
C LEU A 393 -19.97 -1.38 4.69
N ASP A 394 -21.26 -1.19 4.44
CA ASP A 394 -22.31 -2.20 4.66
C ASP A 394 -22.09 -3.46 3.79
N GLU A 395 -21.56 -3.26 2.58
CA GLU A 395 -21.01 -4.29 1.70
C GLU A 395 -19.58 -3.87 1.31
N PRO A 396 -18.54 -4.69 1.59
CA PRO A 396 -17.16 -4.39 1.20
C PRO A 396 -17.01 -4.21 -0.32
N PHE A 397 -16.23 -3.22 -0.75
CA PHE A 397 -16.07 -2.89 -2.16
C PHE A 397 -14.85 -3.61 -2.77
N PRO A 398 -15.00 -4.49 -3.77
CA PRO A 398 -13.87 -5.16 -4.42
C PRO A 398 -12.90 -4.17 -5.08
N ILE A 399 -11.60 -4.37 -4.88
CA ILE A 399 -10.54 -3.50 -5.43
C ILE A 399 -9.36 -4.34 -5.93
N GLU A 400 -8.77 -3.97 -7.07
CA GLU A 400 -7.64 -4.69 -7.66
C GLU A 400 -6.29 -4.05 -7.31
N ALA A 401 -5.23 -4.86 -7.38
CA ALA A 401 -3.86 -4.39 -7.20
C ALA A 401 -3.52 -3.29 -8.22
N GLY A 402 -3.33 -2.08 -7.71
CA GLY A 402 -3.02 -0.90 -8.49
C GLY A 402 -4.18 0.02 -8.85
N ASP A 403 -5.40 -0.28 -8.39
CA ASP A 403 -6.53 0.66 -8.44
C ASP A 403 -6.31 1.85 -7.48
N LEU A 404 -6.97 2.97 -7.75
CA LEU A 404 -6.83 4.19 -6.94
C LEU A 404 -7.56 4.06 -5.58
N VAL A 405 -6.82 4.23 -4.48
CA VAL A 405 -7.40 4.38 -3.13
C VAL A 405 -7.57 5.84 -2.72
N GLY A 406 -6.80 6.76 -3.29
CA GLY A 406 -6.91 8.18 -3.01
C GLY A 406 -5.71 8.97 -3.49
N HIS A 407 -5.52 10.16 -2.92
CA HIS A 407 -4.36 11.01 -3.17
C HIS A 407 -3.58 11.31 -1.90
N ILE A 408 -2.26 11.52 -2.01
CA ILE A 408 -1.37 11.93 -0.91
C ILE A 408 -1.86 13.29 -0.40
N GLY A 409 -2.31 13.31 0.85
CA GLY A 409 -2.76 14.52 1.51
C GLY A 409 -1.66 15.19 2.32
N HIS A 410 -2.09 16.03 3.25
CA HIS A 410 -1.21 16.78 4.12
C HIS A 410 -1.14 16.18 5.53
N ASN A 411 0.07 16.05 6.07
CA ASN A 411 0.27 15.95 7.51
C ASN A 411 1.62 16.59 7.89
N GLN A 412 1.59 17.57 8.79
CA GLN A 412 2.79 18.23 9.30
C GLN A 412 2.69 18.48 10.81
N ASP A 413 3.85 18.62 11.45
CA ASP A 413 3.98 19.01 12.86
C ASP A 413 4.34 20.50 13.05
N LYS A 414 4.53 21.26 11.96
CA LYS A 414 4.74 22.71 12.05
C LYS A 414 3.41 23.42 11.87
N ALA A 415 2.98 24.12 12.91
CA ALA A 415 1.84 25.01 12.82
C ALA A 415 2.21 26.27 12.02
N ILE A 416 1.28 26.73 11.17
CA ILE A 416 1.40 27.92 10.31
C ILE A 416 1.01 29.16 11.13
N ASP A 417 1.74 30.27 10.98
CA ASP A 417 1.44 31.51 11.71
C ASP A 417 0.05 32.06 11.36
N LYS A 418 -0.78 32.32 12.38
CA LYS A 418 -2.06 32.98 12.17
C LYS A 418 -1.82 34.41 11.68
N LYS A 419 -2.59 34.81 10.66
CA LYS A 419 -2.61 36.20 10.22
C LYS A 419 -3.24 37.09 11.28
N LYS A 420 -2.64 38.26 11.48
CA LYS A 420 -3.25 39.37 12.21
C LYS A 420 -3.91 40.33 11.21
N ASP A 421 -4.99 40.99 11.63
CA ASP A 421 -5.56 42.14 10.92
C ASP A 421 -4.65 43.38 11.06
N LYS A 422 -5.09 44.57 10.63
CA LYS A 422 -4.27 45.79 10.75
C LYS A 422 -4.24 46.34 12.17
N GLU A 423 -5.19 45.90 12.98
CA GLU A 423 -5.48 46.28 14.34
C GLU A 423 -4.72 45.37 15.35
N GLY A 424 -4.11 44.29 14.87
CA GLY A 424 -3.27 43.35 15.63
C GLY A 424 -4.00 42.11 16.15
N ASN A 425 -5.31 41.99 15.92
CA ASN A 425 -6.10 40.83 16.31
C ASN A 425 -5.82 39.67 15.35
N TYR A 426 -5.88 38.43 15.84
CA TYR A 426 -5.88 37.28 14.95
C TYR A 426 -7.15 37.27 14.10
N ILE A 427 -6.96 37.13 12.78
CA ILE A 427 -8.05 36.76 11.88
C ILE A 427 -8.52 35.38 12.34
N ASP A 428 -9.75 35.32 12.85
CA ASP A 428 -10.25 34.19 13.63
C ASP A 428 -10.16 32.88 12.84
N ILE A 429 -9.67 31.83 13.51
CA ILE A 429 -9.45 30.49 12.98
C ILE A 429 -10.74 29.83 12.50
N GLU A 430 -11.89 30.21 13.08
CA GLU A 430 -13.23 29.78 12.69
C GLU A 430 -13.75 30.57 11.48
N THR A 431 -13.28 31.81 11.29
CA THR A 431 -13.65 32.67 10.15
C THR A 431 -12.62 32.74 9.02
N LEU A 432 -11.49 32.04 9.14
CA LEU A 432 -10.73 31.56 7.99
C LEU A 432 -11.73 30.82 7.11
N PRO A 433 -12.09 31.36 5.93
CA PRO A 433 -13.34 30.98 5.29
C PRO A 433 -13.36 29.48 4.99
N LEU A 434 -14.46 28.83 5.36
CA LEU A 434 -14.80 27.43 5.01
C LEU A 434 -14.78 27.12 3.49
N ALA A 435 -14.43 28.10 2.66
CA ALA A 435 -14.27 28.00 1.21
C ALA A 435 -12.81 28.18 0.72
N GLN A 436 -11.83 28.36 1.62
CA GLN A 436 -10.39 28.32 1.29
C GLN A 436 -9.62 27.58 2.38
N GLY A 437 -9.43 26.28 2.18
CA GLY A 437 -8.59 25.44 3.01
C GLY A 437 -7.09 25.77 2.93
N MET A 438 -6.24 24.78 3.23
CA MET A 438 -4.79 24.94 3.17
C MET A 438 -4.32 25.51 1.82
N LYS A 439 -3.47 26.53 1.86
CA LYS A 439 -2.85 27.06 0.64
C LYS A 439 -1.88 26.05 0.06
N GLY A 440 -1.89 25.88 -1.27
CA GLY A 440 -0.95 25.01 -1.97
C GLY A 440 0.54 25.34 -1.75
N SER A 441 0.88 26.57 -1.35
CA SER A 441 2.26 26.96 -0.95
C SER A 441 2.68 26.48 0.45
N GLU A 442 1.72 26.12 1.28
CA GLU A 442 1.90 25.61 2.65
C GLU A 442 1.72 24.08 2.71
N PHE A 443 1.21 23.47 1.64
CA PHE A 443 1.02 22.04 1.50
C PHE A 443 2.34 21.27 1.56
N GLN A 444 2.38 20.27 2.43
CA GLN A 444 3.46 19.30 2.53
C GLN A 444 2.90 17.89 2.33
N PRO A 445 3.30 17.14 1.28
CA PRO A 445 2.83 15.79 1.06
C PRO A 445 3.32 14.87 2.17
N ASN A 446 2.40 14.10 2.75
CA ASN A 446 2.74 12.97 3.61
C ASN A 446 1.64 11.91 3.48
N LEU A 447 2.03 10.72 3.03
CA LEU A 447 1.21 9.51 3.06
C LEU A 447 1.86 8.53 4.05
N HIS A 448 1.07 7.95 4.95
CA HIS A 448 1.49 6.84 5.80
C HIS A 448 0.84 5.56 5.28
N VAL A 449 1.62 4.48 5.08
CA VAL A 449 1.09 3.16 4.68
C VAL A 449 1.49 2.09 5.70
N GLU A 450 0.53 1.30 6.20
CA GLU A 450 0.77 0.12 7.03
C GLU A 450 0.27 -1.16 6.34
N CYS A 451 0.83 -2.30 6.73
CA CYS A 451 0.25 -3.61 6.48
C CYS A 451 0.24 -4.41 7.78
N PHE A 452 -0.89 -4.99 8.16
CA PHE A 452 -1.02 -5.72 9.43
C PHE A 452 -2.05 -6.85 9.37
N THR A 453 -1.96 -7.81 10.30
CA THR A 453 -2.99 -8.84 10.51
C THR A 453 -3.35 -8.99 11.99
N CYS A 454 -4.63 -9.20 12.27
CA CYS A 454 -5.13 -9.56 13.60
C CYS A 454 -5.20 -11.09 13.81
N GLU A 455 -4.79 -11.88 12.81
CA GLU A 455 -4.80 -13.34 12.88
C GLU A 455 -3.50 -13.90 13.49
N ASP A 456 -3.48 -15.21 13.73
CA ASP A 456 -2.33 -15.95 14.28
C ASP A 456 -1.23 -16.13 13.22
N LEU A 457 -0.51 -15.04 12.94
CA LEU A 457 0.62 -15.01 12.01
C LEU A 457 1.71 -16.05 12.34
N PRO A 458 2.12 -16.28 13.61
CA PRO A 458 3.06 -17.35 13.94
C PRO A 458 2.60 -18.74 13.48
N LYS A 459 1.33 -19.07 13.71
CA LYS A 459 0.73 -20.34 13.25
C LYS A 459 0.66 -20.41 11.73
N TYR A 460 0.28 -19.31 11.05
CA TYR A 460 0.28 -19.25 9.59
C TYR A 460 1.68 -19.50 9.02
N ILE A 461 2.70 -18.82 9.54
CA ILE A 461 4.10 -18.99 9.12
C ILE A 461 4.56 -20.43 9.30
N ALA A 462 4.29 -21.06 10.46
CA ALA A 462 4.66 -22.45 10.70
C ALA A 462 3.97 -23.42 9.72
N GLN A 463 2.71 -23.16 9.38
CA GLN A 463 1.97 -23.94 8.38
C GLN A 463 2.55 -23.76 6.97
N THR A 464 2.78 -22.52 6.52
CA THR A 464 3.32 -22.28 5.18
C THR A 464 4.77 -22.75 5.05
N GLN A 465 5.58 -22.69 6.09
CA GLN A 465 6.94 -23.24 6.11
C GLN A 465 6.95 -24.77 5.97
N ALA A 466 6.06 -25.46 6.71
CA ALA A 466 5.91 -26.91 6.59
C ALA A 466 5.49 -27.31 5.17
N GLU A 467 4.54 -26.60 4.57
CA GLU A 467 4.08 -26.86 3.21
C GLU A 467 5.12 -26.46 2.14
N ALA A 468 5.88 -25.38 2.36
CA ALA A 468 6.95 -24.91 1.48
C ALA A 468 8.11 -25.91 1.37
N SER A 469 8.35 -26.68 2.43
CA SER A 469 9.37 -27.74 2.43
C SER A 469 9.11 -28.81 1.37
N LYS A 470 7.83 -29.02 0.98
CA LYS A 470 7.39 -29.98 -0.05
C LYS A 470 7.53 -29.46 -1.48
N ILE A 471 7.76 -28.15 -1.66
CA ILE A 471 7.94 -27.55 -2.98
C ILE A 471 9.27 -28.04 -3.56
N ALA A 472 9.28 -28.50 -4.81
CA ALA A 472 10.49 -28.90 -5.51
C ALA A 472 11.44 -27.70 -5.74
N ASP A 473 12.74 -27.93 -5.74
CA ASP A 473 13.74 -26.85 -5.76
C ASP A 473 13.76 -26.05 -7.07
N GLU A 474 13.27 -26.60 -8.18
CA GLU A 474 13.08 -25.84 -9.41
C GLU A 474 11.97 -24.79 -9.25
N ALA A 475 10.95 -25.07 -8.44
CA ALA A 475 9.83 -24.18 -8.18
C ALA A 475 10.13 -23.10 -7.14
N LYS A 476 11.32 -23.14 -6.54
CA LYS A 476 11.84 -22.13 -5.62
C LYS A 476 12.65 -21.10 -6.40
N THR A 477 12.26 -19.86 -6.25
CA THR A 477 12.63 -18.71 -7.08
C THR A 477 13.51 -17.69 -6.34
N LEU A 478 13.59 -17.82 -5.02
CA LEU A 478 14.41 -17.01 -4.15
C LEU A 478 15.63 -17.82 -3.72
N LEU A 479 16.75 -17.14 -3.52
CA LEU A 479 17.97 -17.73 -2.95
C LEU A 479 18.20 -17.13 -1.57
N ALA A 480 17.96 -17.95 -0.54
CA ALA A 480 18.29 -17.65 0.84
C ALA A 480 19.79 -17.84 1.06
N ILE A 481 20.44 -16.83 1.64
CA ILE A 481 21.87 -16.86 1.94
C ILE A 481 22.04 -16.50 3.41
N SER A 482 22.40 -17.52 4.19
CA SER A 482 22.48 -17.49 5.64
C SER A 482 23.79 -16.86 6.13
N LYS A 483 23.80 -16.48 7.40
CA LYS A 483 25.06 -16.13 8.09
C LYS A 483 26.03 -17.31 8.02
N GLY A 484 27.30 -17.04 7.71
CA GLY A 484 28.37 -18.02 7.56
C GLY A 484 28.63 -18.45 6.11
N ALA A 485 27.71 -18.20 5.18
CA ALA A 485 27.87 -18.58 3.78
C ALA A 485 29.14 -17.97 3.15
N LYS A 486 29.88 -18.78 2.40
CA LYS A 486 31.16 -18.42 1.77
C LYS A 486 30.95 -17.59 0.50
N ILE A 487 31.84 -16.63 0.26
CA ILE A 487 31.88 -15.86 -1.00
C ILE A 487 33.30 -15.82 -1.58
N LEU A 488 33.43 -16.03 -2.88
CA LEU A 488 34.68 -16.00 -3.63
C LEU A 488 34.83 -14.64 -4.33
N THR A 489 35.63 -13.74 -3.75
CA THR A 489 35.76 -12.34 -4.21
C THR A 489 36.59 -12.17 -5.49
N ARG A 490 37.33 -13.20 -5.92
CA ARG A 490 38.12 -13.20 -7.16
C ARG A 490 38.08 -14.58 -7.83
N PRO A 491 37.71 -14.68 -9.12
CA PRO A 491 37.97 -15.87 -9.94
C PRO A 491 39.47 -16.14 -10.07
N SER A 492 39.85 -17.35 -10.49
CA SER A 492 41.23 -17.63 -10.89
C SER A 492 41.64 -16.83 -12.13
N LEU A 493 42.93 -16.49 -12.24
CA LEU A 493 43.50 -15.93 -13.46
C LEU A 493 43.52 -16.99 -14.57
N ALA A 494 43.52 -16.54 -15.83
CA ALA A 494 43.71 -17.41 -16.99
C ALA A 494 45.06 -18.14 -16.88
N ASP A 495 45.05 -19.45 -17.08
CA ASP A 495 46.25 -20.30 -17.01
C ASP A 495 46.75 -20.73 -18.40
N THR A 496 46.01 -20.38 -19.45
CA THR A 496 46.34 -20.75 -20.84
C THR A 496 45.69 -19.80 -21.86
N THR A 497 45.84 -20.12 -23.14
CA THR A 497 45.12 -19.47 -24.24
C THR A 497 44.39 -20.52 -25.07
N VAL A 498 43.45 -20.07 -25.92
CA VAL A 498 42.71 -20.94 -26.86
C VAL A 498 43.68 -21.74 -27.75
N GLY A 499 44.79 -21.15 -28.18
CA GLY A 499 45.77 -21.77 -29.06
C GLY A 499 45.27 -21.92 -30.50
N THR A 500 46.08 -22.54 -31.35
CA THR A 500 45.75 -22.72 -32.78
C THR A 500 44.93 -23.99 -33.00
N PRO A 501 43.69 -23.91 -33.54
CA PRO A 501 42.92 -25.09 -33.91
C PRO A 501 43.59 -25.90 -35.03
N LEU A 502 43.33 -27.20 -35.08
CA LEU A 502 43.68 -28.04 -36.24
C LEU A 502 43.10 -27.42 -37.51
N LYS A 503 43.90 -27.32 -38.58
CA LYS A 503 43.50 -26.70 -39.85
C LYS A 503 42.22 -27.33 -40.41
N GLY A 504 41.17 -26.53 -40.55
CA GLY A 504 39.85 -26.98 -41.02
C GLY A 504 38.91 -27.53 -39.92
N SER A 505 39.38 -27.65 -38.69
CA SER A 505 38.52 -27.85 -37.51
C SER A 505 37.93 -26.53 -37.03
N LYS A 506 36.89 -26.61 -36.19
CA LYS A 506 36.17 -25.45 -35.66
C LYS A 506 35.98 -25.62 -34.15
N ILE A 507 35.94 -24.49 -33.43
CA ILE A 507 35.72 -24.47 -31.98
C ILE A 507 34.22 -24.53 -31.72
N LYS A 508 33.77 -25.45 -30.86
CA LYS A 508 32.35 -25.57 -30.49
C LYS A 508 32.10 -25.02 -29.09
N VAL A 509 30.95 -24.41 -28.86
CA VAL A 509 30.47 -24.09 -27.51
C VAL A 509 29.78 -25.30 -26.89
N LEU A 510 30.31 -25.80 -25.75
CA LEU A 510 29.76 -26.92 -25.00
C LEU A 510 28.74 -26.49 -23.92
N SER A 511 28.82 -25.25 -23.43
CA SER A 511 27.87 -24.73 -22.43
C SER A 511 26.43 -24.81 -22.93
N LYS A 512 25.56 -25.43 -22.12
CA LYS A 512 24.12 -25.56 -22.37
C LYS A 512 23.41 -24.20 -22.35
N GLU A 513 23.82 -23.33 -21.44
CA GLU A 513 23.35 -21.95 -21.36
C GLU A 513 24.43 -20.99 -21.86
N THR A 514 24.06 -19.98 -22.66
CA THR A 514 25.00 -19.00 -23.22
C THR A 514 24.85 -17.59 -22.64
N ASN A 515 23.87 -17.37 -21.75
CA ASN A 515 23.71 -16.14 -20.97
C ASN A 515 24.45 -16.21 -19.61
N ILE A 516 25.68 -16.70 -19.63
CA ILE A 516 26.58 -16.84 -18.48
C ILE A 516 27.96 -16.23 -18.76
N ASN A 517 28.70 -15.87 -17.70
CA ASN A 517 29.90 -15.05 -17.79
C ASN A 517 31.11 -15.78 -18.41
N TRP A 518 31.15 -17.11 -18.31
CA TRP A 518 32.16 -17.94 -18.97
C TRP A 518 31.49 -19.05 -19.78
N LEU A 519 32.05 -19.37 -20.94
CA LEU A 519 31.61 -20.46 -21.80
C LEU A 519 32.67 -21.56 -21.84
N GLN A 520 32.22 -22.81 -21.77
CA GLN A 520 33.03 -23.98 -22.03
C GLN A 520 33.08 -24.22 -23.55
N ILE A 521 34.27 -24.50 -24.08
CA ILE A 521 34.51 -24.74 -25.50
C ILE A 521 35.31 -26.02 -25.74
N GLU A 522 35.02 -26.67 -26.88
CA GLU A 522 35.80 -27.80 -27.42
C GLU A 522 36.70 -27.29 -28.56
N ILE A 523 38.01 -27.57 -28.48
CA ILE A 523 38.98 -27.30 -29.56
C ILE A 523 39.75 -28.57 -29.92
N LYS A 524 39.82 -28.89 -31.22
CA LYS A 524 40.72 -29.94 -31.73
C LYS A 524 42.08 -29.34 -32.03
N THR A 525 43.14 -29.88 -31.42
CA THR A 525 44.53 -29.41 -31.62
C THR A 525 45.34 -30.35 -32.52
N SER A 526 44.92 -31.61 -32.65
CA SER A 526 45.49 -32.57 -33.61
C SER A 526 44.38 -33.49 -34.15
N ALA A 527 44.74 -34.48 -34.98
CA ALA A 527 43.78 -35.48 -35.47
C ALA A 527 43.23 -36.39 -34.35
N THR A 528 43.99 -36.56 -33.26
CA THR A 528 43.62 -37.38 -32.09
C THR A 528 43.25 -36.54 -30.86
N ASP A 529 43.79 -35.32 -30.75
CA ASP A 529 43.75 -34.56 -29.51
C ASP A 529 42.68 -33.47 -29.55
N THR A 530 41.78 -33.54 -28.57
CA THR A 530 40.74 -32.54 -28.32
C THR A 530 40.91 -32.03 -26.89
N LYS A 531 40.79 -30.71 -26.70
CA LYS A 531 40.87 -30.05 -25.40
C LYS A 531 39.55 -29.36 -25.11
N THR A 532 39.18 -29.36 -23.83
CA THR A 532 38.10 -28.52 -23.30
C THR A 532 38.73 -27.35 -22.56
N LEU A 533 38.27 -26.14 -22.85
CA LEU A 533 38.74 -24.90 -22.21
C LEU A 533 37.54 -24.05 -21.81
N TRP A 534 37.74 -23.13 -20.88
CA TRP A 534 36.80 -22.06 -20.58
C TRP A 534 37.30 -20.73 -21.14
N ILE A 535 36.37 -19.86 -21.55
CA ILE A 535 36.64 -18.50 -22.05
C ILE A 535 35.64 -17.51 -21.46
N GLU A 536 36.04 -16.24 -21.30
CA GLU A 536 35.12 -15.17 -20.92
C GLU A 536 34.09 -14.91 -22.04
N ASN A 537 32.83 -14.72 -21.67
CA ASN A 537 31.75 -14.40 -22.58
C ASN A 537 31.57 -12.88 -22.69
N THR A 538 32.15 -12.24 -23.69
CA THR A 538 32.00 -10.79 -23.94
C THR A 538 30.64 -10.46 -24.57
N LYS A 539 30.30 -9.17 -24.71
CA LYS A 539 29.04 -8.73 -25.35
C LYS A 539 29.00 -9.08 -26.85
N GLU A 540 30.15 -9.31 -27.47
CA GLU A 540 30.35 -9.65 -28.86
C GLU A 540 30.25 -11.16 -29.06
N ARG A 541 30.85 -11.94 -28.14
CA ARG A 541 30.75 -13.42 -28.12
C ARG A 541 29.32 -13.88 -27.87
N ALA A 542 28.63 -13.28 -26.89
CA ALA A 542 27.24 -13.60 -26.56
C ALA A 542 26.24 -13.39 -27.72
N LYS A 543 26.55 -12.54 -28.71
CA LYS A 543 25.71 -12.35 -29.93
C LYS A 543 25.83 -13.49 -30.95
N LYS A 544 26.89 -14.30 -30.85
CA LYS A 544 27.22 -15.39 -31.77
C LYS A 544 27.12 -16.79 -31.11
N ALA A 545 27.21 -16.85 -29.79
CA ALA A 545 27.21 -18.08 -29.02
C ALA A 545 25.79 -18.65 -28.80
N ASN A 546 25.49 -19.75 -29.50
CA ASN A 546 24.40 -20.67 -29.16
C ASN A 546 25.02 -22.01 -28.72
N ALA A 547 24.31 -22.81 -27.94
CA ALA A 547 24.79 -24.14 -27.55
C ALA A 547 25.03 -25.03 -28.79
N ASN A 548 26.16 -25.75 -28.81
CA ASN A 548 26.67 -26.53 -29.96
C ASN A 548 26.96 -25.74 -31.25
N ASN A 549 26.85 -24.41 -31.27
CA ASN A 549 27.30 -23.61 -32.42
C ASN A 549 28.83 -23.45 -32.43
N GLU A 550 29.32 -23.14 -33.62
CA GLU A 550 30.71 -22.86 -33.91
C GLU A 550 31.05 -21.41 -33.55
N ILE A 551 32.23 -21.17 -32.97
CA ILE A 551 32.72 -19.83 -32.65
C ILE A 551 34.13 -19.62 -33.20
N GLU A 552 34.39 -18.43 -33.74
CA GLU A 552 35.72 -17.99 -34.14
C GLU A 552 36.38 -17.23 -33.00
N LEU A 553 37.59 -17.65 -32.61
CA LEU A 553 38.40 -17.05 -31.56
C LEU A 553 39.84 -16.93 -32.04
N ALA A 554 40.53 -15.85 -31.65
CA ALA A 554 41.95 -15.68 -31.90
C ALA A 554 42.75 -16.60 -30.96
N SER A 555 43.89 -17.14 -31.44
CA SER A 555 44.67 -18.15 -30.71
C SER A 555 45.34 -17.64 -29.43
N ASP A 556 45.49 -16.32 -29.31
CA ASP A 556 45.97 -15.59 -28.13
C ASP A 556 44.86 -15.23 -27.12
N THR A 557 43.60 -15.58 -27.41
CA THR A 557 42.48 -15.39 -26.46
C THR A 557 42.78 -16.10 -25.14
N GLU A 558 42.77 -15.36 -24.04
CA GLU A 558 42.87 -15.89 -22.67
C GLU A 558 41.81 -16.97 -22.40
N ALA A 559 42.24 -18.07 -21.80
CA ALA A 559 41.42 -19.22 -21.49
C ALA A 559 41.85 -19.88 -20.17
N TRP A 560 40.98 -20.75 -19.64
CA TRP A 560 41.23 -21.51 -18.42
C TRP A 560 41.10 -23.01 -18.68
N SER A 561 42.02 -23.81 -18.13
CA SER A 561 41.97 -25.27 -18.18
C SER A 561 40.89 -25.90 -17.29
N LYS A 562 40.38 -25.13 -16.32
CA LYS A 562 39.28 -25.46 -15.39
C LYS A 562 38.34 -24.26 -15.28
N HIS A 563 37.13 -24.44 -14.73
CA HIS A 563 36.24 -23.30 -14.55
C HIS A 563 36.89 -22.21 -13.66
N PRO A 564 36.69 -20.90 -13.95
CA PRO A 564 37.33 -19.82 -13.19
C PRO A 564 36.82 -19.66 -11.74
N LEU A 565 35.66 -20.24 -11.43
CA LEU A 565 35.13 -20.38 -10.07
C LEU A 565 35.24 -21.85 -9.67
N GLN A 566 35.84 -22.13 -8.52
CA GLN A 566 36.08 -23.51 -8.06
C GLN A 566 35.61 -23.70 -6.62
N ALA A 567 34.89 -24.79 -6.36
CA ALA A 567 34.36 -25.09 -5.02
C ALA A 567 35.46 -25.16 -3.96
N SER A 568 36.64 -25.71 -4.27
CA SER A 568 37.80 -25.73 -3.36
C SER A 568 38.26 -24.33 -2.94
N GLN A 569 38.29 -23.38 -3.88
CA GLN A 569 38.66 -21.98 -3.61
C GLN A 569 37.58 -21.26 -2.79
N LEU A 570 36.29 -21.56 -3.04
CA LEU A 570 35.18 -21.04 -2.24
C LEU A 570 35.25 -21.56 -0.79
N THR A 571 35.48 -22.86 -0.59
CA THR A 571 35.66 -23.47 0.74
C THR A 571 36.85 -22.87 1.49
N SER A 572 37.96 -22.63 0.79
CA SER A 572 39.15 -21.95 1.33
C SER A 572 39.00 -20.42 1.45
N SER A 573 37.85 -19.83 1.11
CA SER A 573 37.66 -18.38 1.19
C SER A 573 37.63 -17.90 2.65
N ASN A 574 38.34 -16.80 2.90
CA ASN A 574 38.32 -16.09 4.18
C ASN A 574 37.12 -15.12 4.31
N TYR A 575 36.28 -15.01 3.29
CA TYR A 575 35.11 -14.14 3.30
C TYR A 575 33.83 -14.94 3.58
N ASN A 576 33.22 -14.66 4.74
CA ASN A 576 31.92 -15.17 5.15
C ASN A 576 30.90 -14.04 5.15
N ILE A 577 29.64 -14.35 4.88
CA ILE A 577 28.52 -13.42 4.97
C ILE A 577 28.05 -13.34 6.44
N GLY A 578 28.11 -12.17 7.05
CA GLY A 578 27.74 -11.93 8.46
C GLY A 578 26.29 -11.46 8.67
N THR A 579 25.63 -10.98 7.61
CA THR A 579 24.22 -10.60 7.63
C THR A 579 23.47 -11.36 6.54
N PRO A 580 22.38 -12.10 6.89
CA PRO A 580 21.62 -12.84 5.90
C PRO A 580 21.04 -11.94 4.80
N LEU A 581 20.99 -12.48 3.59
CA LEU A 581 20.34 -11.86 2.45
C LEU A 581 19.46 -12.86 1.70
N LEU A 582 18.54 -12.30 0.95
CA LEU A 582 17.60 -13.00 0.11
C LEU A 582 17.69 -12.39 -1.28
N LEU A 583 17.97 -13.19 -2.29
CA LEU A 583 18.05 -12.75 -3.69
C LEU A 583 16.84 -13.28 -4.46
N ASP A 584 16.28 -12.43 -5.32
CA ASP A 584 15.30 -12.87 -6.32
C ASP A 584 16.04 -13.37 -7.57
N MET A 585 15.94 -14.68 -7.86
CA MET A 585 16.50 -15.27 -9.07
C MET A 585 15.72 -14.86 -10.32
N SER A 586 14.55 -14.23 -10.16
CA SER A 586 13.78 -13.61 -11.23
C SER A 586 14.34 -12.24 -11.65
N ASP A 587 15.13 -11.57 -10.79
CA ASP A 587 15.63 -10.20 -11.01
C ASP A 587 16.49 -10.12 -12.27
N ASN A 588 16.24 -9.09 -13.09
CA ASN A 588 16.98 -8.87 -14.34
C ASN A 588 18.48 -8.70 -14.11
N ASN A 589 18.90 -8.14 -12.97
CA ASN A 589 20.30 -7.96 -12.61
C ASN A 589 20.99 -9.31 -12.33
N VAL A 590 20.32 -10.19 -11.57
CA VAL A 590 20.79 -11.56 -11.27
C VAL A 590 20.81 -12.44 -12.52
N LYS A 591 19.85 -12.22 -13.44
CA LYS A 591 19.81 -12.87 -14.76
C LYS A 591 20.80 -12.30 -15.77
N THR A 592 21.53 -11.23 -15.48
CA THR A 592 22.51 -10.74 -16.46
C THR A 592 23.66 -11.73 -16.60
N ARG A 593 24.15 -11.88 -17.84
CA ARG A 593 25.33 -12.67 -18.18
C ARG A 593 26.52 -12.43 -17.25
N GLN A 594 26.74 -11.17 -16.84
CA GLN A 594 27.89 -10.78 -16.02
C GLN A 594 27.76 -11.24 -14.56
N HIS A 595 26.55 -11.53 -14.09
CA HIS A 595 26.27 -11.91 -12.71
C HIS A 595 25.92 -13.39 -12.52
N ARG A 596 26.05 -14.19 -13.58
CA ARG A 596 25.67 -15.60 -13.60
C ARG A 596 26.75 -16.45 -14.26
N ALA A 597 27.13 -17.56 -13.64
CA ALA A 597 28.07 -18.53 -14.18
C ALA A 597 27.59 -19.96 -13.90
N VAL A 598 27.99 -20.91 -14.73
CA VAL A 598 27.67 -22.34 -14.57
C VAL A 598 28.94 -23.13 -14.85
N ASP A 599 29.34 -23.99 -13.91
CA ASP A 599 30.55 -24.81 -14.02
C ASP A 599 30.31 -26.16 -14.74
N GLU A 600 31.35 -27.00 -14.84
CA GLU A 600 31.24 -28.28 -15.55
C GLU A 600 30.35 -29.33 -14.86
N GLN A 601 29.89 -29.08 -13.63
CA GLN A 601 28.92 -29.91 -12.91
C GLN A 601 27.48 -29.38 -13.05
N ASP A 602 27.24 -28.41 -13.94
CA ASP A 602 26.00 -27.63 -14.07
C ASP A 602 25.64 -26.81 -12.80
N THR A 603 26.60 -26.58 -11.88
CA THR A 603 26.36 -25.82 -10.65
C THR A 603 26.18 -24.34 -10.97
N LEU A 604 25.13 -23.73 -10.42
CA LEU A 604 24.87 -22.30 -10.61
C LEU A 604 25.68 -21.46 -9.63
N TRP A 605 26.41 -20.48 -10.17
CA TRP A 605 27.12 -19.45 -9.43
C TRP A 605 26.49 -18.08 -9.69
N ILE A 606 26.23 -17.34 -8.61
CA ILE A 606 25.61 -16.02 -8.62
C ILE A 606 26.60 -14.99 -8.08
N TYR A 607 26.68 -13.85 -8.77
CA TYR A 607 27.45 -12.70 -8.34
C TYR A 607 26.64 -11.80 -7.41
N ILE A 608 27.24 -11.41 -6.30
CA ILE A 608 26.65 -10.55 -5.29
C ILE A 608 27.47 -9.26 -5.25
N GLU A 609 26.87 -8.14 -5.64
CA GLU A 609 27.56 -6.84 -5.70
C GLU A 609 27.99 -6.32 -4.32
N LYS A 610 27.14 -6.49 -3.30
CA LYS A 610 27.32 -5.96 -1.95
C LYS A 610 26.79 -6.94 -0.90
N ALA A 611 27.69 -7.48 -0.10
CA ALA A 611 27.38 -8.23 1.12
C ALA A 611 28.08 -7.60 2.33
N LEU A 612 27.67 -7.94 3.55
CA LEU A 612 28.38 -7.56 4.78
C LEU A 612 28.99 -8.81 5.42
N ASP A 613 30.24 -8.72 5.88
CA ASP A 613 30.89 -9.77 6.66
C ASP A 613 30.50 -9.74 8.16
N ASP A 614 31.05 -10.66 8.94
CA ASP A 614 30.86 -10.73 10.41
C ASP A 614 31.39 -9.50 11.16
N LYS A 615 32.17 -8.64 10.51
CA LYS A 615 32.72 -7.38 11.05
C LYS A 615 31.98 -6.14 10.54
N ASN A 616 30.84 -6.33 9.85
CA ASN A 616 30.01 -5.32 9.19
C ASN A 616 30.71 -4.54 8.05
N ILE A 617 31.86 -5.04 7.59
CA ILE A 617 32.61 -4.49 6.45
C ILE A 617 31.86 -4.91 5.19
N THR A 618 31.77 -3.98 4.22
CA THR A 618 31.20 -4.31 2.91
C THR A 618 32.19 -5.19 2.16
N ILE A 619 31.83 -6.45 1.95
CA ILE A 619 32.62 -7.36 1.13
C ILE A 619 32.58 -6.83 -0.30
N SER A 620 33.77 -6.70 -0.91
CA SER A 620 33.87 -6.44 -2.34
C SER A 620 33.10 -7.51 -3.12
N SER A 621 32.32 -7.07 -4.10
CA SER A 621 31.53 -7.91 -5.00
C SER A 621 32.19 -9.26 -5.35
N GLY A 622 31.46 -10.36 -5.24
CA GLY A 622 32.02 -11.71 -5.40
C GLY A 622 31.00 -12.77 -5.77
N TRP A 623 31.49 -14.00 -5.97
CA TRP A 623 30.70 -15.14 -6.46
C TRP A 623 30.33 -16.11 -5.34
N LEU A 624 29.11 -16.62 -5.39
CA LEU A 624 28.54 -17.57 -4.44
C LEU A 624 27.94 -18.74 -5.22
N SER A 625 28.20 -19.98 -4.79
CA SER A 625 27.61 -21.18 -5.39
C SER A 625 26.24 -21.46 -4.76
N THR A 626 25.25 -21.84 -5.58
CA THR A 626 23.92 -22.24 -5.07
C THR A 626 23.92 -23.50 -4.23
N GLU A 627 24.98 -24.32 -4.34
CA GLU A 627 25.16 -25.59 -3.63
C GLU A 627 26.16 -25.45 -2.45
N SER A 628 26.51 -24.22 -2.05
CA SER A 628 27.42 -23.97 -0.93
C SER A 628 26.72 -23.91 0.42
N GLU A 629 27.43 -24.26 1.49
CA GLU A 629 26.89 -24.28 2.84
C GLU A 629 26.30 -22.91 3.24
N GLY A 630 25.10 -22.93 3.81
CA GLY A 630 24.35 -21.72 4.16
C GLY A 630 23.55 -21.10 3.01
N VAL A 631 23.64 -21.64 1.79
CA VAL A 631 22.86 -21.21 0.63
C VAL A 631 21.75 -22.22 0.34
N LYS A 632 20.53 -21.74 0.08
CA LYS A 632 19.38 -22.61 -0.23
C LYS A 632 18.39 -21.92 -1.15
N LYS A 633 17.82 -22.65 -2.11
CA LYS A 633 16.63 -22.18 -2.83
C LYS A 633 15.42 -22.20 -1.88
N VAL A 634 14.64 -21.13 -1.87
CA VAL A 634 13.44 -20.96 -1.03
C VAL A 634 12.30 -20.35 -1.85
N SER A 635 11.09 -20.47 -1.32
CA SER A 635 9.88 -19.80 -1.79
C SER A 635 9.59 -18.56 -0.95
N CYS A 636 8.57 -17.78 -1.34
CA CYS A 636 8.00 -16.73 -0.49
C CYS A 636 7.25 -17.27 0.75
N TRP A 637 7.08 -18.59 0.86
CA TRP A 637 6.38 -19.25 1.96
C TRP A 637 7.31 -19.80 3.06
N ASP A 638 8.62 -19.78 2.81
CA ASP A 638 9.65 -20.16 3.79
C ASP A 638 9.86 -19.09 4.88
N TRP A 639 9.39 -17.85 4.68
CA TRP A 639 9.58 -16.69 5.57
C TRP A 639 11.05 -16.50 6.02
N PHE A 640 11.99 -16.67 5.09
CA PHE A 640 13.42 -16.68 5.40
C PHE A 640 13.89 -15.37 6.07
N ASP A 641 14.54 -15.52 7.23
CA ASP A 641 15.08 -14.41 8.04
C ASP A 641 14.01 -13.38 8.48
N PHE A 642 12.72 -13.75 8.50
CA PHE A 642 11.67 -12.94 9.12
C PHE A 642 11.64 -13.15 10.63
N LYS A 643 11.86 -12.07 11.40
CA LYS A 643 11.94 -12.13 12.86
C LYS A 643 10.65 -11.69 13.51
N GLN A 644 10.02 -12.60 14.26
CA GLN A 644 8.82 -12.33 15.03
C GLN A 644 9.18 -11.70 16.38
N ILE A 645 8.62 -10.53 16.68
CA ILE A 645 8.81 -9.78 17.93
C ILE A 645 7.43 -9.50 18.54
N LYS A 646 7.24 -9.87 19.82
CA LYS A 646 6.08 -9.45 20.59
C LYS A 646 6.47 -8.29 21.50
N GLU A 647 5.86 -7.13 21.29
CA GLU A 647 6.11 -5.93 22.08
C GLU A 647 4.94 -5.68 23.03
N ASN A 648 5.21 -5.87 24.32
CA ASN A 648 4.23 -5.79 25.40
C ASN A 648 4.48 -4.59 26.33
N ALA A 649 5.60 -3.88 26.15
CA ALA A 649 5.91 -2.67 26.89
C ALA A 649 4.87 -1.56 26.66
N SER A 650 4.67 -0.67 27.64
CA SER A 650 3.76 0.46 27.47
C SER A 650 4.36 1.51 26.52
N LEU A 651 3.52 2.41 26.00
CA LEU A 651 3.99 3.54 25.17
C LEU A 651 5.07 4.36 25.89
N LYS A 652 4.96 4.53 27.21
CA LYS A 652 5.94 5.22 28.04
C LYS A 652 7.27 4.47 28.11
N ASP A 653 7.24 3.16 28.33
CA ASP A 653 8.44 2.33 28.43
C ASP A 653 9.20 2.29 27.10
N ILE A 654 8.47 2.18 25.98
CA ILE A 654 9.04 2.27 24.62
C ILE A 654 9.67 3.64 24.40
N TYR A 655 8.98 4.72 24.76
CA TYR A 655 9.51 6.09 24.66
C TYR A 655 10.77 6.29 25.49
N LEU A 656 10.79 5.81 26.74
CA LEU A 656 11.96 5.87 27.62
C LEU A 656 13.13 5.03 27.07
N SER A 657 12.84 3.82 26.57
CA SER A 657 13.80 2.92 25.92
C SER A 657 14.44 3.59 24.70
N ALA A 658 13.65 4.15 23.79
CA ALA A 658 14.13 4.89 22.63
C ALA A 658 14.87 6.19 23.01
N LYS A 659 14.39 6.95 24.00
CA LYS A 659 15.05 8.15 24.56
C LYS A 659 16.44 7.81 25.13
N LYS A 660 16.57 6.67 25.82
CA LYS A 660 17.83 6.17 26.41
C LYS A 660 18.90 5.89 25.35
N THR A 661 18.52 5.54 24.12
CA THR A 661 19.49 5.32 23.03
C THR A 661 20.32 6.57 22.69
N LEU A 662 19.80 7.77 22.96
CA LEU A 662 20.50 9.03 22.65
C LEU A 662 21.76 9.24 23.49
N SER A 663 21.88 8.59 24.65
CA SER A 663 23.07 8.58 25.51
C SER A 663 23.91 7.31 25.36
N ARG A 664 23.64 6.48 24.34
CA ARG A 664 24.36 5.22 24.12
C ARG A 664 25.78 5.45 23.63
N ASN A 665 26.73 4.81 24.29
CA ASN A 665 28.17 4.89 24.06
C ASN A 665 28.85 3.58 24.50
N LYS A 666 30.19 3.56 24.54
CA LYS A 666 30.99 2.38 24.94
C LYS A 666 30.71 1.87 26.37
N ASP A 667 30.36 2.76 27.30
CA ASP A 667 30.24 2.46 28.73
C ASP A 667 28.84 1.89 29.07
N ASN A 668 27.87 2.03 28.16
CA ASN A 668 26.50 1.51 28.29
C ASN A 668 26.01 0.79 27.01
N ALA A 669 26.94 0.22 26.24
CA ALA A 669 26.72 -0.35 24.90
C ALA A 669 25.68 -1.49 24.82
N SER A 670 25.47 -2.20 25.93
CA SER A 670 24.59 -3.38 26.02
C SER A 670 23.17 -3.11 25.50
N LEU A 671 22.61 -4.08 24.80
CA LEU A 671 21.27 -4.00 24.22
C LEU A 671 20.17 -4.63 25.10
N GLU A 672 20.52 -5.33 26.18
CA GLU A 672 19.56 -6.04 27.07
C GLU A 672 18.64 -5.10 27.86
N GLN A 673 19.01 -3.83 27.94
CA GLN A 673 18.29 -2.78 28.67
C GLN A 673 17.16 -2.10 27.87
N TYR A 674 16.95 -2.50 26.60
CA TYR A 674 15.96 -1.92 25.70
C TYR A 674 14.80 -2.88 25.47
N THR A 675 13.59 -2.35 25.21
CA THR A 675 12.44 -3.20 24.85
C THR A 675 12.72 -4.01 23.58
N PRO A 676 12.09 -5.19 23.40
CA PRO A 676 12.38 -6.12 22.30
C PRO A 676 12.50 -5.47 20.91
N THR A 677 11.61 -4.53 20.57
CA THR A 677 11.65 -3.87 19.25
C THR A 677 12.81 -2.89 19.11
N ILE A 678 13.09 -2.10 20.15
CA ILE A 678 14.22 -1.16 20.17
C ILE A 678 15.54 -1.93 20.14
N LYS A 679 15.65 -3.01 20.91
CA LYS A 679 16.81 -3.92 20.93
C LYS A 679 17.14 -4.45 19.53
N GLU A 680 16.15 -4.95 18.79
CA GLU A 680 16.41 -5.48 17.45
C GLU A 680 16.72 -4.39 16.43
N THR A 681 16.00 -3.27 16.48
CA THR A 681 16.26 -2.12 15.60
C THR A 681 17.70 -1.64 15.77
N LEU A 682 18.18 -1.49 17.01
CA LEU A 682 19.58 -1.17 17.30
C LEU A 682 20.55 -2.26 16.83
N THR A 683 20.19 -3.54 16.96
CA THR A 683 21.02 -4.67 16.51
C THR A 683 21.26 -4.64 15.00
N ILE A 684 20.28 -4.19 14.22
CA ILE A 684 20.43 -4.00 12.76
C ILE A 684 21.16 -2.69 12.45
N LEU A 685 20.80 -1.59 13.11
CA LEU A 685 21.42 -0.28 12.88
C LEU A 685 22.90 -0.24 13.27
N ASP A 686 23.34 -0.96 14.30
CA ASP A 686 24.77 -1.05 14.69
C ASP A 686 25.64 -1.61 13.55
N LYS A 687 25.07 -2.48 12.69
CA LYS A 687 25.76 -3.03 11.51
C LYS A 687 26.05 -2.01 10.41
N GLN A 688 25.61 -0.76 10.57
CA GLN A 688 26.06 0.33 9.71
C GLN A 688 27.54 0.67 9.95
N TYR A 689 28.06 0.46 11.17
CA TYR A 689 29.45 0.73 11.55
C TYR A 689 30.30 -0.54 11.50
N ASN A 690 31.59 -0.40 11.17
CA ASN A 690 32.52 -1.53 11.27
C ASN A 690 32.74 -1.87 12.75
N SER A 691 32.96 -3.14 13.08
CA SER A 691 33.18 -3.57 14.48
C SER A 691 34.41 -2.91 15.14
N SER A 692 35.33 -2.36 14.36
CA SER A 692 36.49 -1.57 14.83
C SER A 692 36.13 -0.17 15.34
N ASP A 693 35.03 0.42 14.88
CA ASP A 693 34.84 1.87 14.95
C ASP A 693 34.29 2.33 16.32
N GLN A 694 33.94 1.40 17.21
CA GLN A 694 33.30 1.62 18.53
C GLN A 694 32.14 2.64 18.50
N LYS A 695 31.39 2.65 17.40
CA LYS A 695 30.19 3.47 17.22
C LYS A 695 28.95 2.64 17.51
N TYR A 696 27.98 3.29 18.12
CA TYR A 696 26.72 2.71 18.55
C TYR A 696 25.59 3.52 17.94
N ALA A 697 24.67 2.84 17.27
CA ALA A 697 23.48 3.48 16.73
C ALA A 697 22.58 3.96 17.88
N LYS A 698 21.82 5.00 17.57
CA LYS A 698 20.75 5.58 18.39
C LYS A 698 19.50 5.73 17.52
N ILE A 699 18.32 5.84 18.13
CA ILE A 699 17.09 6.04 17.35
C ILE A 699 16.98 7.52 16.96
N ASP A 700 17.62 7.88 15.84
CA ASP A 700 17.54 9.19 15.20
C ASP A 700 17.65 9.11 13.67
N ILE A 701 17.32 10.21 12.97
CA ILE A 701 17.35 10.31 11.49
C ILE A 701 18.72 9.87 10.94
N ASN A 702 19.82 10.26 11.59
CA ASN A 702 21.17 9.98 11.11
C ASN A 702 21.47 8.48 11.07
N SER A 703 20.96 7.73 12.05
CA SER A 703 21.22 6.29 12.16
C SER A 703 20.44 5.48 11.11
N PHE A 704 19.23 5.90 10.73
CA PHE A 704 18.51 5.33 9.59
C PHE A 704 19.10 5.79 8.24
N ASN A 705 19.42 7.08 8.09
CA ASN A 705 20.12 7.58 6.90
C ASN A 705 21.46 6.86 6.65
N GLY A 706 22.16 6.45 7.71
CA GLY A 706 23.44 5.74 7.64
C GLY A 706 23.37 4.36 6.97
N ILE A 707 22.18 3.76 6.84
CA ILE A 707 21.99 2.49 6.12
C ILE A 707 21.48 2.64 4.67
N ILE A 708 21.23 3.86 4.17
CA ILE A 708 20.79 4.14 2.78
C ILE A 708 21.68 3.43 1.73
N ASN A 709 23.00 3.40 1.97
CA ASN A 709 24.00 2.79 1.07
C ASN A 709 24.22 1.28 1.30
N LYS A 710 23.58 0.70 2.32
CA LYS A 710 23.65 -0.71 2.73
C LYS A 710 22.25 -1.37 2.60
N PRO A 711 21.74 -1.61 1.37
CA PRO A 711 20.36 -2.05 1.13
C PRO A 711 20.00 -3.36 1.86
N ILE A 712 20.98 -4.23 2.11
CA ILE A 712 20.80 -5.43 2.93
C ILE A 712 20.24 -5.12 4.33
N LEU A 713 20.70 -4.06 5.00
CA LEU A 713 20.23 -3.68 6.34
C LEU A 713 18.82 -3.09 6.30
N ALA A 714 18.49 -2.31 5.27
CA ALA A 714 17.12 -1.84 5.06
C ALA A 714 16.17 -3.01 4.79
N SER A 715 16.61 -4.02 4.04
CA SER A 715 15.85 -5.26 3.85
C SER A 715 15.69 -6.06 5.15
N SER A 716 16.68 -6.06 6.05
CA SER A 716 16.58 -6.70 7.37
C SER A 716 15.56 -6.00 8.27
N LEU A 717 15.49 -4.66 8.26
CA LEU A 717 14.42 -3.93 8.94
C LEU A 717 13.04 -4.30 8.37
N GLY A 718 12.94 -4.44 7.04
CA GLY A 718 11.72 -4.89 6.35
C GLY A 718 11.27 -6.32 6.70
N ARG A 719 12.16 -7.16 7.24
CA ARG A 719 11.87 -8.54 7.69
C ARG A 719 11.49 -8.64 9.18
N LEU A 720 11.38 -7.53 9.90
CA LEU A 720 10.83 -7.54 11.26
C LEU A 720 9.30 -7.64 11.21
N LEU A 721 8.74 -8.63 11.92
CA LEU A 721 7.30 -8.81 12.13
C LEU A 721 7.00 -8.45 13.58
N ILE A 722 6.18 -7.43 13.82
CA ILE A 722 6.04 -6.86 15.18
C ILE A 722 4.59 -6.87 15.64
N HIS A 723 4.34 -7.61 16.72
CA HIS A 723 3.05 -7.65 17.38
C HIS A 723 2.97 -6.59 18.48
N TYR A 724 2.18 -5.54 18.27
CA TYR A 724 2.00 -4.44 19.23
C TYR A 724 0.62 -3.79 19.10
N GLU A 725 0.27 -2.89 20.02
CA GLU A 725 -0.97 -2.10 19.98
C GLU A 725 -0.82 -0.90 19.03
N SER A 726 -1.61 -0.88 17.95
CA SER A 726 -1.61 0.15 16.90
C SER A 726 -1.54 1.59 17.42
N GLU A 727 -0.82 2.46 16.69
CA GLU A 727 -0.82 3.90 16.95
C GLU A 727 -2.18 4.57 16.68
N TRP A 728 -3.04 3.90 15.91
CA TRP A 728 -4.40 4.34 15.57
C TRP A 728 -5.50 3.86 16.55
N HIS A 729 -5.10 3.13 17.59
CA HIS A 729 -5.94 2.70 18.71
C HIS A 729 -5.62 3.47 19.99
N GLY A 730 -6.67 3.81 20.74
CA GLY A 730 -6.56 4.44 22.05
C GLY A 730 -7.93 4.55 22.70
N LYS A 731 -8.11 3.89 23.85
CA LYS A 731 -9.35 3.97 24.62
C LYS A 731 -9.42 5.28 25.38
N LEU A 732 -10.56 5.96 25.28
CA LEU A 732 -10.87 7.12 26.11
C LEU A 732 -11.30 6.66 27.51
N ASP A 733 -10.89 7.39 28.54
CA ASP A 733 -11.44 7.21 29.89
C ASP A 733 -12.78 7.96 30.06
N SER A 734 -13.34 7.89 31.27
CA SER A 734 -14.59 8.56 31.64
C SER A 734 -14.54 10.09 31.56
N GLU A 735 -13.35 10.69 31.53
CA GLU A 735 -13.14 12.14 31.37
C GLU A 735 -12.87 12.51 29.89
N GLY A 736 -12.85 11.53 28.99
CA GLY A 736 -12.54 11.73 27.58
C GLY A 736 -11.06 12.04 27.31
N LYS A 737 -10.16 11.74 28.26
CA LYS A 737 -8.71 11.77 28.07
C LYS A 737 -8.21 10.43 27.51
N LEU A 738 -6.93 10.36 27.17
CA LEU A 738 -6.28 9.19 26.57
C LEU A 738 -5.19 8.63 27.51
N PRO A 739 -5.48 7.69 28.42
CA PRO A 739 -4.53 7.27 29.48
C PRO A 739 -3.13 6.85 28.97
N LYS A 740 -3.07 6.14 27.83
CA LYS A 740 -1.83 5.76 27.14
C LYS A 740 -0.92 6.96 26.82
N TRP A 741 -1.53 8.09 26.46
CA TRP A 741 -0.85 9.33 26.09
C TRP A 741 -0.66 10.28 27.29
N GLU A 742 -1.61 10.32 28.24
CA GLU A 742 -1.43 11.04 29.51
C GLU A 742 -0.24 10.50 30.32
N ALA A 743 0.06 9.20 30.25
CA ALA A 743 1.23 8.59 30.90
C ALA A 743 2.57 9.21 30.48
N LEU A 744 2.64 9.85 29.30
CA LEU A 744 3.82 10.58 28.80
C LEU A 744 3.93 12.01 29.33
N ASN A 745 2.94 12.56 30.05
CA ASN A 745 3.01 13.94 30.56
C ASN A 745 4.28 14.19 31.38
N SER A 746 4.76 13.21 32.17
CA SER A 746 6.01 13.31 32.93
C SER A 746 7.24 13.58 32.07
N GLU A 747 7.24 13.06 30.85
CA GLU A 747 8.36 13.17 29.93
C GLU A 747 8.29 14.39 29.01
N MET A 748 7.09 14.92 28.80
CA MET A 748 6.80 15.96 27.81
C MET A 748 6.65 17.34 28.46
N THR A 749 5.87 17.44 29.54
CA THR A 749 5.40 18.72 30.09
C THR A 749 5.55 18.88 31.59
N GLU A 750 5.57 17.84 32.42
CA GLU A 750 5.52 17.96 33.89
C GLU A 750 6.54 18.95 34.46
N ASN A 751 7.82 18.84 34.09
CA ASN A 751 8.84 19.81 34.53
C ASN A 751 8.56 21.26 34.07
N ALA A 752 7.95 21.45 32.89
CA ALA A 752 7.58 22.79 32.43
C ALA A 752 6.33 23.33 33.16
N ASN A 753 5.36 22.45 33.45
CA ASN A 753 4.16 22.77 34.22
C ASN A 753 4.54 23.14 35.66
N ASN A 754 5.36 22.33 36.32
CA ASN A 754 5.79 22.57 37.69
C ASN A 754 6.53 23.92 37.87
N ILE A 755 7.35 24.32 36.89
CA ILE A 755 7.97 25.66 36.88
C ILE A 755 6.91 26.75 36.60
N LEU A 756 5.98 26.51 35.67
CA LEU A 756 4.94 27.47 35.32
C LEU A 756 4.01 27.74 36.52
N ASP A 757 3.47 26.68 37.13
CA ASP A 757 2.62 26.71 38.34
C ASP A 757 3.31 27.54 39.45
N TYR A 758 4.60 27.31 39.70
CA TYR A 758 5.35 28.12 40.66
C TYR A 758 5.48 29.60 40.26
N LEU A 759 5.83 29.89 39.00
CA LEU A 759 6.06 31.26 38.52
C LEU A 759 4.77 32.07 38.30
N THR A 760 3.60 31.44 38.22
CA THR A 760 2.31 32.12 38.00
C THR A 760 1.32 32.02 39.16
N GLU A 761 1.38 30.96 39.97
CA GLU A 761 0.46 30.71 41.09
C GLU A 761 1.17 30.67 42.45
N GLY A 762 2.51 30.60 42.48
CA GLY A 762 3.31 30.58 43.71
C GLY A 762 3.41 29.21 44.38
N ASP A 763 3.07 28.12 43.69
CA ASP A 763 3.11 26.76 44.27
C ASP A 763 4.55 26.28 44.54
N GLU A 764 5.00 26.44 45.79
CA GLU A 764 6.33 26.01 46.23
C GLU A 764 6.55 24.49 46.12
N ALA A 765 5.48 23.68 46.28
CA ALA A 765 5.59 22.23 46.20
C ALA A 765 5.88 21.77 44.76
N LYS A 766 5.36 22.50 43.77
CA LYS A 766 5.67 22.30 42.35
C LYS A 766 7.12 22.66 42.03
N LEU A 767 7.64 23.77 42.57
CA LEU A 767 9.06 24.10 42.43
C LEU A 767 9.94 23.00 43.01
N ASP A 768 9.66 22.55 44.23
CA ASP A 768 10.45 21.49 44.87
C ASP A 768 10.37 20.16 44.12
N ALA A 769 9.20 19.81 43.56
CA ALA A 769 9.06 18.65 42.67
C ALA A 769 9.98 18.75 41.44
N TYR A 770 10.04 19.91 40.77
CA TYR A 770 10.97 20.14 39.65
C TYR A 770 12.43 20.08 40.09
N ILE A 771 12.80 20.78 41.18
CA ILE A 771 14.17 20.86 41.68
C ILE A 771 14.70 19.46 42.05
N ASN A 772 13.87 18.59 42.62
CA ASN A 772 14.22 17.21 42.94
C ASN A 772 14.54 16.35 41.69
N THR A 773 14.16 16.76 40.47
CA THR A 773 14.57 16.08 39.22
C THR A 773 16.01 16.41 38.79
N LEU A 774 16.65 17.41 39.41
CA LEU A 774 17.97 17.90 39.05
C LEU A 774 19.08 17.25 39.88
N GLU A 775 20.30 17.21 39.32
CA GLU A 775 21.52 16.82 40.04
C GLU A 775 21.69 17.68 41.31
N THR A 776 22.02 17.04 42.44
CA THR A 776 22.12 17.67 43.77
C THR A 776 23.03 18.92 43.80
N SER A 777 24.07 18.95 42.95
CA SER A 777 24.98 20.10 42.80
C SER A 777 24.32 21.36 42.19
N LYS A 778 23.22 21.21 41.44
CA LYS A 778 22.49 22.30 40.77
C LYS A 778 21.24 22.75 41.52
N GLN A 779 20.67 21.88 42.37
CA GLN A 779 19.39 22.11 43.05
C GLN A 779 19.33 23.47 43.77
N GLN A 780 20.35 23.80 44.59
CA GLN A 780 20.34 25.05 45.37
C GLN A 780 20.52 26.32 44.52
N SER A 781 21.30 26.26 43.43
CA SER A 781 21.48 27.40 42.53
C SER A 781 20.24 27.66 41.67
N GLU A 782 19.62 26.59 41.16
CA GLU A 782 18.40 26.65 40.34
C GLU A 782 17.22 27.15 41.18
N LYS A 783 17.00 26.59 42.39
CA LYS A 783 15.93 27.05 43.29
C LYS A 783 16.03 28.55 43.59
N LYS A 784 17.23 29.05 43.94
CA LYS A 784 17.48 30.50 44.14
C LYS A 784 17.23 31.33 42.87
N GLY A 785 17.50 30.76 41.69
CA GLY A 785 17.21 31.40 40.40
C GLY A 785 15.71 31.59 40.18
N PHE A 786 14.91 30.54 40.36
CA PHE A 786 13.44 30.62 40.23
C PHE A 786 12.81 31.51 41.32
N GLU A 787 13.26 31.44 42.57
CA GLU A 787 12.82 32.35 43.63
C GLU A 787 13.09 33.82 43.30
N ALA A 788 14.25 34.13 42.73
CA ALA A 788 14.59 35.49 42.30
C ALA A 788 13.76 35.93 41.09
N LEU A 789 13.40 34.99 40.20
CA LEU A 789 12.53 35.25 39.05
C LEU A 789 11.09 35.53 39.49
N SER A 790 10.55 34.72 40.41
CA SER A 790 9.20 34.91 40.99
C SER A 790 9.08 36.29 41.66
N ARG A 791 10.04 36.68 42.50
CA ARG A 791 10.11 38.03 43.11
C ARG A 791 10.24 39.19 42.12
N LYS A 792 10.62 38.93 40.86
CA LYS A 792 10.57 39.94 39.78
C LYS A 792 9.19 39.99 39.12
N ILE A 793 8.51 38.84 38.98
CA ILE A 793 7.15 38.71 38.43
C ILE A 793 6.12 39.35 39.36
N GLU A 794 6.25 39.17 40.68
CA GLU A 794 5.43 39.86 41.72
C GLU A 794 5.42 41.39 41.60
N ARG A 795 6.40 41.99 40.90
CA ARG A 795 6.54 43.43 40.70
C ARG A 795 5.99 43.91 39.35
N PHE A 796 5.31 43.04 38.60
CA PHE A 796 4.64 43.44 37.37
C PHE A 796 3.33 44.19 37.71
N PRO A 797 2.89 45.18 36.91
CA PRO A 797 1.59 45.82 37.10
C PRO A 797 0.47 44.79 37.00
N GLU A 798 -0.55 44.80 37.86
CA GLU A 798 -1.60 43.73 37.91
C GLU A 798 -2.25 43.44 36.54
N ASP A 799 -2.40 44.46 35.70
CA ASP A 799 -3.04 44.38 34.38
C ASP A 799 -2.06 44.14 33.21
N TYR A 800 -0.79 43.80 33.49
CA TYR A 800 0.28 43.73 32.48
C TYR A 800 -0.06 42.85 31.26
N LYS A 801 -0.80 41.75 31.48
CA LYS A 801 -1.19 40.80 30.43
C LYS A 801 -2.05 41.42 29.32
N SER A 802 -2.74 42.53 29.60
CA SER A 802 -3.64 43.21 28.65
C SER A 802 -2.92 43.98 27.54
N ASN A 803 -1.75 44.58 27.82
CA ASN A 803 -0.87 45.14 26.79
C ASN A 803 0.60 45.05 27.24
N PRO A 804 1.24 43.87 27.14
CA PRO A 804 2.57 43.65 27.72
C PRO A 804 3.67 44.55 27.12
N GLN A 805 3.51 45.00 25.87
CA GLN A 805 4.51 45.82 25.17
C GLN A 805 4.55 47.28 25.68
N GLU A 806 3.42 47.81 26.16
CA GLU A 806 3.35 49.16 26.75
C GLU A 806 3.53 49.13 28.27
N LYS A 807 3.14 48.03 28.94
CA LYS A 807 3.05 47.94 30.40
C LYS A 807 4.29 47.34 31.07
N LEU A 808 5.14 46.63 30.33
CA LEU A 808 6.37 46.04 30.87
C LEU A 808 7.61 46.80 30.40
N SER A 809 8.56 47.02 31.30
CA SER A 809 9.92 47.41 30.92
C SER A 809 10.60 46.28 30.13
N LYS A 810 11.68 46.60 29.41
CA LYS A 810 12.42 45.62 28.58
C LYS A 810 12.84 44.37 29.36
N GLU A 811 13.34 44.51 30.59
CA GLU A 811 13.74 43.37 31.44
C GLU A 811 12.52 42.51 31.84
N GLN A 812 11.40 43.15 32.18
CA GLN A 812 10.15 42.44 32.51
C GLN A 812 9.58 41.73 31.28
N LEU A 813 9.70 42.32 30.08
CA LEU A 813 9.27 41.70 28.82
C LEU A 813 10.12 40.47 28.46
N GLU A 814 11.43 40.50 28.74
CA GLU A 814 12.33 39.33 28.59
C GLU A 814 11.96 38.20 29.55
N ILE A 815 11.53 38.51 30.76
CA ILE A 815 10.99 37.53 31.74
C ILE A 815 9.63 37.00 31.28
N TYR A 816 8.71 37.87 30.88
CA TYR A 816 7.39 37.49 30.36
C TYR A 816 7.50 36.55 29.15
N THR A 817 8.43 36.83 28.23
CA THR A 817 8.73 35.97 27.09
C THR A 817 9.22 34.57 27.50
N GLN A 818 9.85 34.41 28.67
CA GLN A 818 10.23 33.10 29.20
C GLN A 818 9.03 32.33 29.76
N ILE A 819 8.13 33.01 30.47
CA ILE A 819 6.86 32.42 30.96
C ILE A 819 6.02 31.95 29.76
N GLN A 820 5.83 32.79 28.74
CA GLN A 820 5.11 32.43 27.52
C GLN A 820 5.71 31.20 26.81
N LYS A 821 7.04 31.01 26.84
CA LYS A 821 7.68 29.79 26.29
C LYS A 821 7.36 28.53 27.11
N LEU A 822 7.16 28.64 28.42
CA LEU A 822 6.70 27.53 29.27
C LEU A 822 5.23 27.21 28.99
N GLU A 823 4.36 28.23 28.98
CA GLU A 823 2.93 28.12 28.61
C GLU A 823 2.78 27.42 27.24
N GLN A 824 3.51 27.88 26.22
CA GLN A 824 3.51 27.30 24.88
C GLN A 824 4.03 25.86 24.86
N LYS A 825 5.03 25.51 25.68
CA LYS A 825 5.55 24.14 25.76
C LYS A 825 4.53 23.17 26.39
N VAL A 826 3.83 23.60 27.45
CA VAL A 826 2.75 22.82 28.06
C VAL A 826 1.61 22.63 27.05
N MET A 827 1.12 23.73 26.49
CA MET A 827 0.04 23.76 25.50
C MET A 827 0.33 22.86 24.28
N ALA A 828 1.57 22.87 23.76
CA ALA A 828 1.94 22.11 22.57
C ALA A 828 1.72 20.59 22.73
N TRP A 829 1.89 20.04 23.93
CA TRP A 829 1.65 18.61 24.17
C TRP A 829 0.16 18.29 24.27
N ASP A 830 -0.64 19.11 24.97
CA ASP A 830 -2.09 18.93 25.01
C ASP A 830 -2.72 19.06 23.61
N LYS A 831 -2.21 19.99 22.80
CA LYS A 831 -2.58 20.13 21.39
C LYS A 831 -2.09 18.97 20.51
N THR A 832 -0.98 18.33 20.87
CA THR A 832 -0.56 17.07 20.24
C THR A 832 -1.50 15.92 20.60
N LYS A 833 -1.94 15.80 21.86
CA LYS A 833 -2.97 14.83 22.28
C LYS A 833 -4.31 15.10 21.59
N GLU A 834 -4.69 16.37 21.38
CA GLU A 834 -5.87 16.78 20.59
C GLU A 834 -5.76 16.31 19.12
N LYS A 835 -4.60 16.52 18.47
CA LYS A 835 -4.31 16.02 17.10
C LYS A 835 -4.44 14.49 17.04
N ILE A 836 -3.81 13.78 17.97
CA ILE A 836 -3.86 12.31 18.04
C ILE A 836 -5.29 11.80 18.21
N LYS A 837 -6.07 12.38 19.13
CA LYS A 837 -7.47 11.99 19.37
C LYS A 837 -8.34 12.10 18.11
N LYS A 838 -8.08 13.10 17.25
CA LYS A 838 -8.76 13.28 15.95
C LYS A 838 -8.29 12.25 14.88
N MET A 839 -7.10 11.67 15.02
CA MET A 839 -6.55 10.66 14.09
C MET A 839 -6.99 9.22 14.39
N LEU A 840 -7.42 8.91 15.62
CA LEU A 840 -7.88 7.56 15.98
C LEU A 840 -9.07 7.13 15.10
N TRP A 841 -9.10 5.85 14.75
CA TRP A 841 -10.16 5.24 13.93
C TRP A 841 -10.39 3.75 14.23
N TRP A 842 -9.43 3.05 14.84
CA TRP A 842 -9.45 1.59 15.01
C TRP A 842 -10.72 1.11 15.73
N ASP A 843 -11.06 1.79 16.82
CA ASP A 843 -12.21 1.51 17.66
C ASP A 843 -13.54 1.64 16.90
N ASP A 844 -13.67 2.66 16.04
CA ASP A 844 -14.88 2.91 15.24
C ASP A 844 -15.06 1.80 14.19
N VAL A 845 -13.97 1.40 13.52
CA VAL A 845 -13.99 0.31 12.53
C VAL A 845 -14.29 -1.03 13.21
N ALA A 846 -13.62 -1.35 14.31
CA ALA A 846 -13.85 -2.59 15.05
C ALA A 846 -15.32 -2.71 15.53
N LYS A 847 -15.89 -1.62 16.07
CA LYS A 847 -17.31 -1.55 16.49
C LYS A 847 -18.27 -1.61 15.30
N GLY A 848 -17.94 -0.98 14.17
CA GLY A 848 -18.75 -1.02 12.96
C GLY A 848 -18.81 -2.42 12.34
N LEU A 849 -17.65 -3.07 12.18
CA LEU A 849 -17.55 -4.46 11.72
C LEU A 849 -18.28 -5.42 12.67
N ALA A 850 -18.10 -5.27 13.99
CA ALA A 850 -18.82 -6.10 14.97
C ALA A 850 -20.34 -5.97 14.86
N LYS A 851 -20.88 -4.78 14.56
CA LYS A 851 -22.32 -4.57 14.31
C LYS A 851 -22.79 -5.21 13.00
N LEU A 852 -22.02 -5.12 11.92
CA LEU A 852 -22.34 -5.76 10.65
C LEU A 852 -22.33 -7.30 10.75
N ASN A 853 -21.48 -7.85 11.62
CA ASN A 853 -21.32 -9.29 11.83
C ASN A 853 -22.35 -9.90 12.80
N GLN A 854 -23.21 -9.10 13.44
CA GLN A 854 -24.28 -9.62 14.29
C GLN A 854 -25.39 -10.28 13.46
N PRO A 855 -25.88 -11.48 13.83
CA PRO A 855 -27.01 -12.09 13.15
C PRO A 855 -28.27 -11.22 13.34
N LYS A 856 -28.94 -10.88 12.24
CA LYS A 856 -30.16 -10.05 12.27
C LYS A 856 -31.32 -10.81 12.92
N ASN A 857 -31.60 -10.48 14.18
CA ASN A 857 -32.75 -10.87 15.00
C ASN A 857 -32.94 -12.38 15.29
N THR A 858 -32.33 -12.82 16.40
CA THR A 858 -32.88 -13.87 17.27
C THR A 858 -32.88 -13.33 18.72
N PRO A 859 -33.88 -13.62 19.58
CA PRO A 859 -33.88 -13.12 20.96
C PRO A 859 -32.71 -13.67 21.79
N PRO A 860 -32.30 -12.98 22.88
CA PRO A 860 -31.14 -13.38 23.65
C PRO A 860 -31.43 -14.60 24.51
N GLU A 861 -30.66 -15.67 24.34
CA GLU A 861 -30.45 -16.69 25.38
C GLU A 861 -29.06 -16.55 26.00
N ASN A 862 -28.97 -16.93 27.27
CA ASN A 862 -27.82 -16.63 28.12
C ASN A 862 -26.57 -17.40 27.66
N GLY A 863 -25.41 -16.76 27.87
CA GLY A 863 -24.17 -17.24 27.28
C GLY A 863 -23.62 -18.51 27.93
N GLU A 864 -23.11 -19.40 27.08
CA GLU A 864 -21.99 -20.28 27.37
C GLU A 864 -21.11 -20.40 26.11
N THR A 865 -19.80 -20.27 26.27
CA THR A 865 -18.84 -20.32 25.15
C THR A 865 -18.59 -21.76 24.73
N ALA A 866 -19.30 -22.24 23.71
CA ALA A 866 -19.07 -23.53 23.09
C ALA A 866 -18.30 -23.40 21.76
N ASN A 867 -17.13 -24.03 21.67
CA ASN A 867 -16.43 -24.25 20.41
C ASN A 867 -17.27 -25.16 19.50
N THR A 868 -17.88 -24.62 18.45
CA THR A 868 -18.50 -25.42 17.39
C THR A 868 -17.65 -25.39 16.13
N THR A 869 -17.04 -26.53 15.81
CA THR A 869 -16.35 -26.77 14.53
C THR A 869 -17.39 -26.87 13.41
N THR A 870 -17.74 -25.74 12.81
CA THR A 870 -18.61 -25.73 11.61
C THR A 870 -17.85 -26.24 10.40
N THR A 871 -18.53 -27.06 9.59
CA THR A 871 -18.09 -27.46 8.25
C THR A 871 -17.78 -26.24 7.39
N PRO A 872 -16.75 -26.27 6.53
CA PRO A 872 -16.33 -25.10 5.77
C PRO A 872 -17.36 -24.77 4.68
N THR A 873 -18.17 -23.73 4.90
CA THR A 873 -18.88 -23.06 3.81
C THR A 873 -17.88 -22.25 2.98
N ASP A 874 -18.02 -22.28 1.65
CA ASP A 874 -17.14 -21.58 0.67
C ASP A 874 -17.14 -20.03 0.78
N SER A 875 -17.86 -19.46 1.75
CA SER A 875 -17.85 -18.03 2.06
C SER A 875 -16.64 -17.66 2.93
N ALA A 876 -15.85 -16.68 2.50
CA ALA A 876 -14.82 -16.07 3.34
C ALA A 876 -15.43 -15.57 4.68
N PRO A 877 -14.74 -15.73 5.82
CA PRO A 877 -15.21 -15.18 7.10
C PRO A 877 -15.35 -13.65 7.01
N PRO A 878 -16.27 -13.05 7.77
CA PRO A 878 -16.45 -11.59 7.78
C PRO A 878 -15.18 -10.87 8.27
N ALA A 879 -15.02 -9.61 7.88
CA ALA A 879 -13.90 -8.78 8.31
C ALA A 879 -14.00 -8.48 9.82
N THR A 880 -12.86 -8.55 10.52
CA THR A 880 -12.75 -8.31 11.97
C THR A 880 -11.43 -7.63 12.30
N LEU A 881 -11.45 -6.73 13.28
CA LEU A 881 -10.26 -6.16 13.92
C LEU A 881 -10.24 -6.55 15.40
N SER A 882 -9.05 -6.56 16.01
CA SER A 882 -8.88 -6.82 17.43
C SER A 882 -9.46 -5.68 18.30
N ALA A 883 -10.15 -6.05 19.38
CA ALA A 883 -10.84 -5.11 20.28
C ALA A 883 -9.90 -4.43 21.32
N ASP A 884 -8.60 -4.73 21.26
CA ASP A 884 -7.53 -4.16 22.08
C ASP A 884 -6.48 -3.41 21.24
N GLY A 885 -6.71 -3.26 19.93
CA GLY A 885 -5.80 -2.59 19.01
C GLY A 885 -4.54 -3.38 18.64
N ARG A 886 -4.36 -4.62 19.11
CA ARG A 886 -3.15 -5.40 18.86
C ARG A 886 -3.19 -6.14 17.52
N ALA A 887 -2.11 -6.04 16.76
CA ALA A 887 -1.95 -6.72 15.48
C ALA A 887 -0.46 -7.02 15.20
N TRP A 888 -0.20 -7.95 14.29
CA TRP A 888 1.11 -8.17 13.68
C TRP A 888 1.30 -7.20 12.52
N PHE A 889 2.26 -6.28 12.65
CA PHE A 889 2.64 -5.35 11.60
C PHE A 889 3.77 -5.92 10.73
N ILE A 890 3.71 -5.58 9.44
CA ILE A 890 4.56 -6.09 8.36
C ILE A 890 4.93 -4.92 7.45
N HIS A 891 6.22 -4.80 7.09
CA HIS A 891 6.68 -3.70 6.24
C HIS A 891 6.04 -3.78 4.82
N PRO A 892 5.28 -2.76 4.35
CA PRO A 892 4.50 -2.87 3.11
C PRO A 892 5.33 -3.18 1.85
N VAL A 893 6.47 -2.49 1.68
CA VAL A 893 7.42 -2.77 0.57
C VAL A 893 8.08 -4.15 0.68
N ALA A 894 8.18 -4.74 1.88
CA ALA A 894 8.69 -6.10 2.02
C ALA A 894 7.67 -7.11 1.51
N MET A 895 6.37 -6.92 1.79
CA MET A 895 5.32 -7.78 1.24
C MET A 895 5.30 -7.74 -0.29
N VAL A 896 5.31 -6.55 -0.90
CA VAL A 896 5.43 -6.40 -2.36
C VAL A 896 6.74 -7.03 -2.87
N GLY A 897 7.86 -6.81 -2.19
CA GLY A 897 9.15 -7.36 -2.57
C GLY A 897 9.30 -8.88 -2.43
N TYR A 898 8.46 -9.53 -1.62
CA TYR A 898 8.57 -10.96 -1.27
C TYR A 898 7.48 -11.81 -1.95
N PHE A 899 6.26 -11.30 -2.11
CA PHE A 899 5.11 -12.05 -2.66
C PHE A 899 4.71 -11.69 -4.10
N ASN A 900 5.31 -10.67 -4.72
CA ASN A 900 4.94 -10.25 -6.08
C ASN A 900 5.22 -11.33 -7.13
N GLU A 901 4.20 -11.70 -7.91
CA GLU A 901 4.14 -12.83 -8.83
C GLU A 901 5.30 -12.98 -9.83
N LYS A 902 6.08 -11.92 -10.14
CA LYS A 902 7.35 -12.09 -10.88
C LYS A 902 8.28 -13.13 -10.21
N ILE A 903 8.18 -13.22 -8.89
CA ILE A 903 8.93 -14.09 -7.99
C ILE A 903 8.26 -15.48 -7.84
N ASN A 904 7.07 -15.79 -8.38
CA ASN A 904 6.43 -17.11 -8.15
C ASN A 904 6.25 -17.97 -9.39
N LEU A 905 6.97 -17.67 -10.48
CA LEU A 905 6.73 -18.32 -11.77
C LEU A 905 7.76 -19.39 -12.12
N ILE A 906 7.73 -20.52 -11.37
CA ILE A 906 7.51 -21.78 -12.09
C ILE A 906 6.08 -21.73 -12.64
N ARG A 907 6.08 -21.21 -13.85
CA ARG A 907 4.95 -21.01 -14.73
C ARG A 907 4.40 -22.41 -15.06
N ASN A 908 3.25 -22.76 -14.51
CA ASN A 908 2.55 -24.03 -14.70
C ASN A 908 1.11 -23.74 -15.14
N TYR A 909 0.96 -23.20 -16.35
CA TYR A 909 -0.32 -22.75 -16.89
C TYR A 909 -1.36 -23.87 -16.91
N THR A 910 -2.53 -23.55 -16.39
CA THR A 910 -3.66 -24.47 -16.22
C THR A 910 -4.69 -24.29 -17.34
N LEU A 911 -5.73 -25.12 -17.34
CA LEU A 911 -6.89 -24.95 -18.22
C LEU A 911 -7.65 -23.63 -17.93
N GLU A 912 -7.65 -23.16 -16.67
CA GLU A 912 -8.28 -21.90 -16.27
C GLU A 912 -7.62 -20.69 -16.95
N ASN A 913 -6.28 -20.70 -17.06
CA ASN A 913 -5.57 -19.63 -17.77
C ASN A 913 -5.96 -19.55 -19.25
N ALA A 914 -6.23 -20.70 -19.89
CA ALA A 914 -6.77 -20.75 -21.25
C ALA A 914 -8.24 -20.31 -21.30
N GLU A 915 -9.06 -20.64 -20.30
CA GLU A 915 -10.46 -20.19 -20.24
C GLU A 915 -10.55 -18.66 -20.10
N LEU A 916 -9.77 -18.05 -19.20
CA LEU A 916 -9.70 -16.60 -19.05
C LEU A 916 -9.17 -15.91 -20.32
N ALA A 917 -8.14 -16.47 -20.95
CA ALA A 917 -7.61 -15.94 -22.20
C ALA A 917 -8.63 -16.03 -23.34
N LEU A 918 -9.31 -17.17 -23.51
CA LEU A 918 -10.34 -17.35 -24.54
C LEU A 918 -11.58 -16.47 -24.30
N ARG A 919 -11.95 -16.18 -23.05
CA ARG A 919 -12.99 -15.18 -22.72
C ARG A 919 -12.61 -13.78 -23.19
N ALA A 920 -11.35 -13.37 -22.98
CA ALA A 920 -10.86 -12.07 -23.48
C ALA A 920 -10.79 -12.04 -25.02
N ILE A 921 -10.31 -13.10 -25.67
CA ILE A 921 -10.29 -13.20 -27.14
C ILE A 921 -11.72 -13.19 -27.71
N TYR A 922 -12.66 -13.93 -27.11
CA TYR A 922 -14.08 -13.92 -27.49
C TYR A 922 -14.68 -12.52 -27.39
N ALA A 923 -14.46 -11.82 -26.28
CA ALA A 923 -15.02 -10.49 -26.05
C ALA A 923 -14.44 -9.42 -27.02
N LYS A 924 -13.17 -9.55 -27.41
CA LYS A 924 -12.44 -8.58 -28.22
C LYS A 924 -12.51 -8.83 -29.73
N TYR A 925 -12.55 -10.10 -30.14
CA TYR A 925 -12.46 -10.52 -31.55
C TYR A 925 -13.63 -11.39 -32.03
N GLY A 926 -14.59 -11.67 -31.15
CA GLY A 926 -15.79 -12.45 -31.45
C GLY A 926 -15.58 -13.96 -31.42
N LYS A 927 -16.71 -14.67 -31.51
CA LYS A 927 -16.84 -16.13 -31.41
C LYS A 927 -15.92 -16.88 -32.36
N ASP A 928 -15.89 -16.53 -33.64
CA ASP A 928 -15.20 -17.31 -34.67
C ASP A 928 -13.68 -17.32 -34.46
N MET A 929 -13.09 -16.18 -34.09
CA MET A 929 -11.67 -16.09 -33.74
C MET A 929 -11.36 -16.92 -32.49
N ALA A 930 -12.20 -16.85 -31.46
CA ALA A 930 -12.02 -17.66 -30.25
C ALA A 930 -12.11 -19.17 -30.53
N ILE A 931 -13.03 -19.61 -31.40
CA ILE A 931 -13.13 -21.02 -31.84
C ILE A 931 -11.86 -21.47 -32.55
N ILE A 932 -11.32 -20.65 -33.46
CA ILE A 932 -10.07 -20.96 -34.18
C ILE A 932 -8.91 -21.10 -33.19
N ILE A 933 -8.73 -20.13 -32.30
CA ILE A 933 -7.66 -20.13 -31.28
C ILE A 933 -7.79 -21.32 -30.33
N GLU A 934 -8.99 -21.63 -29.82
CA GLU A 934 -9.20 -22.79 -28.95
C GLU A 934 -8.84 -24.10 -29.66
N ARG A 935 -9.26 -24.27 -30.92
CA ARG A 935 -8.96 -25.48 -31.72
C ARG A 935 -7.46 -25.64 -31.95
N MET A 936 -6.77 -24.56 -32.33
CA MET A 936 -5.31 -24.55 -32.49
C MET A 936 -4.60 -24.96 -31.20
N TYR A 937 -4.89 -24.30 -30.08
CA TYR A 937 -4.30 -24.69 -28.80
C TYR A 937 -4.62 -26.13 -28.44
N ARG A 938 -5.88 -26.58 -28.62
CA ARG A 938 -6.26 -27.96 -28.31
C ARG A 938 -5.47 -29.01 -29.11
N SER A 939 -5.12 -28.71 -30.37
CA SER A 939 -4.20 -29.50 -31.20
C SER A 939 -2.77 -29.47 -30.64
N GLU A 940 -2.16 -28.28 -30.60
CA GLU A 940 -0.73 -28.13 -30.31
C GLU A 940 -0.34 -28.47 -28.86
N THR A 941 -1.30 -28.41 -27.92
CA THR A 941 -1.04 -28.53 -26.47
C THR A 941 -1.63 -29.78 -25.82
N ALA A 942 -2.05 -30.77 -26.62
CA ALA A 942 -2.76 -31.96 -26.14
C ALA A 942 -3.95 -31.60 -25.23
N HIS A 943 -4.82 -30.71 -25.71
CA HIS A 943 -5.94 -30.12 -24.95
C HIS A 943 -5.53 -29.40 -23.65
N PHE A 944 -4.52 -28.52 -23.72
CA PHE A 944 -3.98 -27.73 -22.60
C PHE A 944 -3.31 -28.58 -21.50
N LYS A 945 -2.85 -29.80 -21.83
CA LYS A 945 -2.20 -30.73 -20.88
C LYS A 945 -0.70 -30.89 -21.09
N SER A 946 -0.17 -30.49 -22.25
CA SER A 946 1.25 -30.68 -22.58
C SER A 946 2.16 -29.95 -21.57
N LEU A 947 3.32 -30.55 -21.26
CA LEU A 947 4.33 -29.90 -20.42
C LEU A 947 4.82 -28.59 -21.05
N GLN A 948 4.85 -28.54 -22.38
CA GLN A 948 5.19 -27.34 -23.16
C GLN A 948 4.18 -26.20 -22.93
N TYR A 949 2.86 -26.46 -22.99
CA TYR A 949 1.86 -25.46 -22.63
C TYR A 949 1.98 -25.03 -21.18
N LYS A 950 2.08 -25.99 -20.26
CA LYS A 950 2.24 -25.71 -18.81
C LYS A 950 3.40 -24.76 -18.56
N LYS A 951 4.58 -25.01 -19.14
CA LYS A 951 5.79 -24.18 -18.90
C LYS A 951 5.83 -22.87 -19.69
N THR A 952 5.21 -22.78 -20.87
CA THR A 952 5.39 -21.64 -21.80
C THR A 952 4.15 -20.78 -22.04
N GLY A 953 2.96 -21.37 -21.93
CA GLY A 953 1.67 -20.76 -22.24
C GLY A 953 1.36 -20.68 -23.72
N THR A 954 2.20 -21.28 -24.59
CA THR A 954 2.10 -21.16 -26.04
C THR A 954 1.59 -22.44 -26.71
N GLY A 955 1.06 -22.32 -27.92
CA GLY A 955 0.75 -23.45 -28.81
C GLY A 955 1.89 -23.76 -29.77
N GLY A 956 3.01 -24.31 -29.27
CA GLY A 956 4.14 -24.76 -30.09
C GLY A 956 5.14 -23.69 -30.55
N MET A 957 5.27 -22.56 -29.86
CA MET A 957 6.17 -21.47 -30.29
C MET A 957 7.64 -21.75 -29.96
N GLU A 958 8.37 -22.31 -30.92
CA GLU A 958 9.82 -22.53 -30.85
C GLU A 958 10.62 -21.21 -30.96
N SER A 959 11.80 -21.16 -30.32
CA SER A 959 12.77 -20.07 -30.43
C SER A 959 13.68 -20.31 -31.65
N PHE A 960 13.89 -19.28 -32.47
CA PHE A 960 14.77 -19.35 -33.64
C PHE A 960 15.55 -18.05 -33.91
N GLY A 961 15.66 -17.18 -32.90
CA GLY A 961 16.40 -15.92 -32.96
C GLY A 961 16.74 -15.38 -31.58
N SER A 962 17.39 -14.22 -31.53
CA SER A 962 17.83 -13.62 -30.27
C SER A 962 16.68 -12.96 -29.48
N PRO A 963 16.83 -12.80 -28.16
CA PRO A 963 15.96 -11.93 -27.35
C PRO A 963 15.90 -10.49 -27.91
N PRO A 964 14.83 -9.72 -27.60
CA PRO A 964 13.70 -10.08 -26.74
C PRO A 964 12.55 -10.81 -27.45
N TYR A 965 12.60 -10.94 -28.78
CA TYR A 965 11.48 -11.49 -29.58
C TYR A 965 11.72 -12.92 -30.10
N TYR A 966 12.93 -13.45 -29.94
CA TYR A 966 13.27 -14.87 -30.19
C TYR A 966 13.00 -15.36 -31.62
N GLY A 967 13.09 -14.45 -32.60
CA GLY A 967 12.80 -14.68 -34.02
C GLY A 967 11.36 -14.33 -34.44
N TRP A 968 10.44 -14.16 -33.48
CA TRP A 968 9.04 -13.79 -33.73
C TRP A 968 8.87 -12.30 -34.01
N ASP A 969 7.69 -11.92 -34.50
CA ASP A 969 7.47 -10.62 -35.12
C ASP A 969 7.53 -9.46 -34.13
N LYS A 970 8.59 -8.65 -34.24
CA LYS A 970 8.84 -7.49 -33.39
C LYS A 970 7.72 -6.44 -33.43
N GLU A 971 6.95 -6.36 -34.51
CA GLU A 971 5.92 -5.33 -34.66
C GLU A 971 4.83 -5.46 -33.59
N PHE A 972 4.35 -6.68 -33.35
CA PHE A 972 3.38 -6.98 -32.31
C PHE A 972 3.89 -6.61 -30.91
N PHE A 973 5.14 -6.95 -30.59
CA PHE A 973 5.72 -6.72 -29.26
C PHE A 973 6.09 -5.25 -29.02
N LEU A 974 6.45 -4.50 -30.06
CA LEU A 974 6.65 -3.05 -29.97
C LEU A 974 5.33 -2.31 -29.71
N LEU A 975 4.22 -2.78 -30.28
CA LEU A 975 2.88 -2.25 -30.01
C LEU A 975 2.31 -2.75 -28.67
N ASN A 976 2.74 -3.91 -28.19
CA ASN A 976 2.29 -4.52 -26.94
C ASN A 976 3.49 -4.90 -26.03
N PRO A 977 4.22 -3.95 -25.42
CA PRO A 977 5.42 -4.25 -24.63
C PRO A 977 5.18 -5.24 -23.48
N ASN A 978 4.00 -5.19 -22.86
CA ASN A 978 3.57 -6.10 -21.79
C ASN A 978 3.36 -7.56 -22.25
N TYR A 979 3.37 -7.83 -23.57
CA TYR A 979 3.25 -9.16 -24.16
C TYR A 979 4.58 -9.70 -24.70
N THR A 980 5.69 -8.96 -24.54
CA THR A 980 7.04 -9.40 -24.93
C THR A 980 7.41 -10.72 -24.23
N PRO A 981 7.98 -11.72 -24.94
CA PRO A 981 8.43 -12.96 -24.33
C PRO A 981 9.48 -12.71 -23.24
N ILE A 982 9.40 -13.49 -22.17
CA ILE A 982 10.15 -13.25 -20.92
C ILE A 982 11.34 -14.20 -20.71
N GLY A 983 11.58 -15.10 -21.66
CA GLY A 983 12.60 -16.14 -21.58
C GLY A 983 12.30 -17.31 -22.53
N THR A 984 13.12 -18.35 -22.44
CA THR A 984 12.96 -19.61 -23.15
C THR A 984 13.06 -20.80 -22.19
N THR A 985 12.62 -21.98 -22.63
CA THR A 985 12.79 -23.25 -21.93
C THR A 985 13.04 -24.39 -22.91
N TYR A 986 13.78 -25.41 -22.50
CA TYR A 986 14.16 -26.55 -23.34
C TYR A 986 13.30 -27.75 -22.98
N LEU A 987 12.53 -28.26 -23.95
CA LEU A 987 11.60 -29.38 -23.75
C LEU A 987 11.67 -30.38 -24.90
N PHE A 988 11.60 -31.66 -24.59
CA PHE A 988 11.47 -32.71 -25.59
C PHE A 988 10.10 -32.65 -26.27
N GLU A 989 10.06 -32.98 -27.56
CA GLU A 989 8.84 -32.98 -28.35
C GLU A 989 7.90 -34.10 -27.89
N ASN A 990 6.70 -33.73 -27.43
CA ASN A 990 5.66 -34.72 -27.08
C ASN A 990 5.28 -35.56 -28.30
N VAL A 991 4.75 -36.77 -28.07
CA VAL A 991 4.22 -37.59 -29.17
C VAL A 991 3.02 -36.89 -29.78
N GLY A 992 3.20 -36.29 -30.95
CA GLY A 992 2.14 -35.59 -31.68
C GLY A 992 0.98 -36.52 -32.05
N LEU A 993 -0.20 -35.95 -32.21
CA LEU A 993 -1.45 -36.69 -32.50
C LEU A 993 -1.50 -37.39 -33.87
N SER A 994 -0.44 -37.30 -34.67
CA SER A 994 -0.31 -37.99 -35.94
C SER A 994 0.93 -38.90 -35.95
N LYS A 995 0.72 -40.17 -36.32
CA LYS A 995 1.74 -40.99 -37.01
C LYS A 995 1.67 -40.76 -38.54
N GLN A 996 1.00 -39.69 -38.98
CA GLN A 996 0.60 -39.41 -40.36
C GLN A 996 0.52 -37.89 -40.58
N GLY A 997 1.67 -37.26 -40.80
CA GLY A 997 1.80 -35.88 -41.27
C GLY A 997 2.36 -34.89 -40.25
N GLY A 998 3.42 -34.18 -40.64
CA GLY A 998 3.75 -32.88 -40.05
C GLY A 998 5.23 -32.60 -39.83
N ASN A 999 6.00 -33.54 -39.23
CA ASN A 999 7.46 -33.54 -39.09
C ASN A 999 7.90 -34.86 -38.43
N VAL A 1000 9.18 -35.25 -38.56
CA VAL A 1000 9.72 -36.39 -37.79
C VAL A 1000 9.96 -35.93 -36.35
N GLN A 1001 9.38 -36.64 -35.38
CA GLN A 1001 9.52 -36.31 -33.96
C GLN A 1001 11.01 -36.35 -33.55
N ILE A 1002 11.52 -35.22 -33.07
CA ILE A 1002 12.90 -35.08 -32.59
C ILE A 1002 12.95 -35.61 -31.15
N LYS A 1003 13.55 -36.79 -30.97
CA LYS A 1003 13.64 -37.51 -29.67
C LYS A 1003 15.03 -37.45 -29.05
N ASP A 1004 16.03 -37.10 -29.84
CA ASP A 1004 17.46 -37.09 -29.50
C ASP A 1004 17.92 -35.77 -28.86
N ARG A 1005 17.14 -34.69 -28.99
CA ARG A 1005 17.42 -33.39 -28.36
C ARG A 1005 16.15 -32.62 -28.01
N PRO A 1006 16.16 -31.80 -26.94
CA PRO A 1006 15.06 -30.89 -26.63
C PRO A 1006 15.01 -29.72 -27.62
N LYS A 1007 13.81 -29.19 -27.85
CA LYS A 1007 13.56 -27.94 -28.59
C LYS A 1007 13.50 -26.77 -27.61
N GLU A 1008 14.00 -25.60 -28.03
CA GLU A 1008 13.85 -24.36 -27.27
C GLU A 1008 12.49 -23.73 -27.59
N PHE A 1009 11.65 -23.49 -26.58
CA PHE A 1009 10.36 -22.82 -26.71
C PHE A 1009 10.35 -21.49 -25.98
N ILE A 1010 9.63 -20.50 -26.52
CA ILE A 1010 9.55 -19.16 -25.95
C ILE A 1010 8.46 -19.09 -24.87
N ILE A 1011 8.77 -18.41 -23.76
CA ILE A 1011 7.87 -18.25 -22.62
C ILE A 1011 7.16 -16.90 -22.73
N PHE A 1012 5.83 -16.90 -22.79
CA PHE A 1012 5.04 -15.67 -22.77
C PHE A 1012 4.70 -15.22 -21.35
N PRO A 1013 4.46 -13.90 -21.13
CA PRO A 1013 4.04 -13.36 -19.85
C PRO A 1013 2.62 -13.77 -19.42
N SER A 1014 1.78 -14.25 -20.34
CA SER A 1014 0.49 -14.91 -20.05
C SER A 1014 0.01 -15.75 -21.24
N VAL A 1015 -0.94 -16.66 -21.03
CA VAL A 1015 -1.62 -17.39 -22.13
C VAL A 1015 -2.37 -16.40 -23.05
N LEU A 1016 -2.97 -15.35 -22.49
CA LEU A 1016 -3.61 -14.29 -23.27
C LEU A 1016 -2.62 -13.61 -24.21
N ALA A 1017 -1.42 -13.27 -23.74
CA ALA A 1017 -0.39 -12.64 -24.58
C ALA A 1017 0.02 -13.55 -25.77
N ALA A 1018 0.10 -14.87 -25.56
CA ALA A 1018 0.38 -15.85 -26.62
C ALA A 1018 -0.81 -16.05 -27.58
N MET A 1019 -2.05 -15.97 -27.08
CA MET A 1019 -3.25 -15.99 -27.92
C MET A 1019 -3.42 -14.71 -28.75
N GLU A 1020 -3.16 -13.55 -28.17
CA GLU A 1020 -3.13 -12.24 -28.86
C GLU A 1020 -2.09 -12.22 -29.99
N TYR A 1021 -0.89 -12.81 -29.77
CA TYR A 1021 0.11 -12.98 -30.83
C TYR A 1021 -0.42 -13.85 -31.97
N LEU A 1022 -1.12 -14.93 -31.65
CA LEU A 1022 -1.75 -15.79 -32.66
C LEU A 1022 -2.87 -15.08 -33.43
N VAL A 1023 -3.70 -14.26 -32.78
CA VAL A 1023 -4.68 -13.42 -33.48
C VAL A 1023 -4.00 -12.41 -34.41
N PHE A 1024 -2.93 -11.75 -33.96
CA PHE A 1024 -2.11 -10.88 -34.81
C PHE A 1024 -1.55 -11.64 -36.02
N TYR A 1025 -0.99 -12.84 -35.83
CA TYR A 1025 -0.47 -13.68 -36.89
C TYR A 1025 -1.55 -14.07 -37.91
N ILE A 1026 -2.73 -14.49 -37.45
CA ILE A 1026 -3.87 -14.84 -38.30
C ILE A 1026 -4.32 -13.64 -39.15
N ASN A 1027 -4.44 -12.46 -38.52
CA ASN A 1027 -4.85 -11.23 -39.20
C ASN A 1027 -3.79 -10.76 -40.22
N LYS A 1028 -2.50 -10.87 -39.89
CA LYS A 1028 -1.38 -10.55 -40.79
C LYS A 1028 -1.39 -11.40 -42.08
N TYR A 1029 -1.97 -12.59 -42.03
CA TYR A 1029 -2.14 -13.48 -43.19
C TYR A 1029 -3.60 -13.63 -43.61
N ASN A 1030 -4.39 -12.56 -43.52
CA ASN A 1030 -5.75 -12.44 -44.06
C ASN A 1030 -6.71 -13.55 -43.57
N GLY A 1031 -6.58 -13.98 -42.32
CA GLY A 1031 -7.39 -15.04 -41.72
C GLY A 1031 -6.86 -16.47 -41.92
N ASN A 1032 -5.74 -16.67 -42.62
CA ASN A 1032 -5.18 -18.01 -42.85
C ASN A 1032 -4.44 -18.57 -41.62
N TYR A 1033 -5.22 -19.02 -40.63
CA TYR A 1033 -4.71 -19.67 -39.42
C TYR A 1033 -3.93 -20.96 -39.68
N ALA A 1034 -4.22 -21.67 -40.79
CA ALA A 1034 -3.54 -22.91 -41.11
C ALA A 1034 -2.05 -22.70 -41.47
N ARG A 1035 -1.69 -21.48 -41.88
CA ARG A 1035 -0.29 -21.09 -42.14
C ARG A 1035 0.62 -21.26 -40.91
N TRP A 1036 0.06 -21.23 -39.70
CA TRP A 1036 0.76 -21.53 -38.45
C TRP A 1036 1.50 -22.87 -38.48
N HIS A 1037 0.85 -23.90 -39.03
CA HIS A 1037 1.35 -25.26 -39.05
C HIS A 1037 2.27 -25.54 -40.25
N SER A 1038 2.00 -24.94 -41.41
CA SER A 1038 2.85 -25.09 -42.60
C SER A 1038 2.61 -23.99 -43.63
N THR A 1039 3.64 -23.63 -44.39
CA THR A 1039 3.52 -22.77 -45.58
C THR A 1039 2.98 -23.50 -46.81
N ASN A 1040 2.95 -24.84 -46.81
CA ASN A 1040 2.44 -25.67 -47.91
C ASN A 1040 0.90 -25.77 -47.87
N SER A 1041 0.23 -25.41 -48.96
CA SER A 1041 -1.25 -25.36 -49.04
C SER A 1041 -1.94 -26.72 -48.86
N VAL A 1042 -1.32 -27.83 -49.29
CA VAL A 1042 -1.88 -29.19 -49.14
C VAL A 1042 -1.83 -29.64 -47.68
N VAL A 1043 -0.74 -29.29 -46.98
CA VAL A 1043 -0.57 -29.56 -45.55
C VAL A 1043 -1.52 -28.66 -44.73
N GLN A 1044 -1.70 -27.39 -45.12
CA GLN A 1044 -2.68 -26.49 -44.51
C GLN A 1044 -4.10 -27.08 -44.56
N GLU A 1045 -4.53 -27.62 -45.70
CA GLU A 1045 -5.89 -28.16 -45.83
C GLU A 1045 -6.09 -29.42 -44.96
N THR A 1046 -5.05 -30.25 -44.84
CA THR A 1046 -5.04 -31.37 -43.90
C THR A 1046 -5.19 -30.88 -42.45
N TYR A 1047 -4.46 -29.83 -42.07
CA TYR A 1047 -4.51 -29.24 -40.73
C TYR A 1047 -5.88 -28.62 -40.41
N LYS A 1048 -6.51 -27.88 -41.34
CA LYS A 1048 -7.89 -27.38 -41.17
C LYS A 1048 -8.87 -28.52 -40.91
N ASN A 1049 -8.76 -29.62 -41.65
CA ASN A 1049 -9.62 -30.80 -41.50
C ASN A 1049 -9.42 -31.52 -40.16
N ILE A 1050 -8.24 -31.42 -39.55
CA ILE A 1050 -7.98 -31.88 -38.17
C ILE A 1050 -8.63 -30.92 -37.17
N LEU A 1051 -8.36 -29.62 -37.27
CA LEU A 1051 -8.89 -28.61 -36.34
C LEU A 1051 -10.43 -28.55 -36.33
N ASN A 1052 -11.07 -28.71 -37.49
CA ASN A 1052 -12.54 -28.69 -37.60
C ASN A 1052 -13.22 -29.84 -36.85
N LYS A 1053 -12.51 -30.95 -36.59
CA LYS A 1053 -13.00 -32.08 -35.77
C LYS A 1053 -12.87 -31.83 -34.27
N ILE A 1054 -12.13 -30.81 -33.85
CA ILE A 1054 -11.94 -30.47 -32.44
C ILE A 1054 -13.12 -29.63 -31.93
N ILE A 1055 -13.71 -30.06 -30.81
CA ILE A 1055 -14.82 -29.37 -30.15
C ILE A 1055 -14.26 -28.22 -29.28
N PRO A 1056 -14.65 -26.95 -29.52
CA PRO A 1056 -14.23 -25.80 -28.72
C PRO A 1056 -15.09 -25.70 -27.45
N ARG A 1057 -14.80 -26.58 -26.47
CA ARG A 1057 -15.61 -26.70 -25.24
C ARG A 1057 -15.65 -25.43 -24.39
N ILE A 1058 -14.59 -24.61 -24.40
CA ILE A 1058 -14.54 -23.36 -23.63
C ILE A 1058 -15.43 -22.32 -24.29
N VAL A 1059 -15.30 -22.11 -25.61
CA VAL A 1059 -16.16 -21.14 -26.32
C VAL A 1059 -17.63 -21.55 -26.30
N ASN A 1060 -17.94 -22.85 -26.39
CA ASN A 1060 -19.32 -23.33 -26.22
C ASN A 1060 -19.87 -23.01 -24.81
N LYS A 1061 -19.08 -23.18 -23.75
CA LYS A 1061 -19.46 -22.81 -22.38
C LYS A 1061 -19.73 -21.30 -22.24
N ILE A 1062 -18.92 -20.46 -22.89
CA ILE A 1062 -19.12 -19.00 -22.91
C ILE A 1062 -20.46 -18.64 -23.58
N GLU A 1063 -20.82 -19.31 -24.69
CA GLU A 1063 -22.12 -19.15 -25.36
C GLU A 1063 -23.29 -19.54 -24.44
N GLU A 1064 -23.20 -20.70 -23.79
CA GLU A 1064 -24.22 -21.19 -22.85
C GLU A 1064 -24.41 -20.28 -21.64
N GLU A 1065 -23.35 -19.64 -21.15
CA GLU A 1065 -23.42 -18.66 -20.06
C GLU A 1065 -24.02 -17.32 -20.52
N ASN A 1066 -23.67 -16.85 -21.71
CA ASN A 1066 -24.24 -15.62 -22.28
C ASN A 1066 -25.73 -15.78 -22.59
N ALA A 1067 -26.13 -16.95 -23.12
CA ALA A 1067 -27.53 -17.30 -23.39
C ALA A 1067 -28.40 -17.49 -22.13
N LYS A 1068 -27.80 -17.54 -20.92
CA LYS A 1068 -28.50 -17.55 -19.63
C LYS A 1068 -28.58 -16.18 -18.96
N LYS A 1069 -27.90 -15.17 -19.50
CA LYS A 1069 -27.87 -13.78 -18.98
C LYS A 1069 -28.72 -12.81 -19.80
N ASN A 1070 -29.12 -13.21 -21.01
CA ASN A 1070 -30.11 -12.54 -21.85
C ASN A 1070 -31.45 -13.29 -21.77
#